data_AF-A0A916XPK2-F1
#
_entry.id   AF-A0A916XPK2-F1
#
_cell.length_a   1.000
_cell.length_b   1.000
_cell.length_c   1.000
_cell.angle_alpha   90.00
_cell.angle_beta   90.00
_cell.angle_gamma   90.00
#
_symmetry.space_group_name_H-M   'P 1'
#
loop_
_entity.id
_entity.type
_entity.pdbx_description
1 polymer ?
#
loop_
_entity_poly.entity_id
_entity_poly.type
_entity_poly.pdbx_seq_one_letter_code
_entity_poly.pdbx_strand_id
1 'polypeptide(L)'
;MWFAARGAWRRSLLFVSAAAMLAATPALADPVALPWGDPASVSVLQRAIDQFRVDKRIPGAVVLLRQGDSSFAINSGVADIATNAAPTPDTYFGYRSVTKSFVTTVVMQLAQEGRLKLDDPVGKYVAGVPSGDVITVRQLAEMRSGLFSYTASPAFGEAAGADPGKVWTPDELLAYGFAQPLQFTPGTSFQYSNTNTVLLGQVIAAVTGSAWSVEVQRRLSGPLGLASVIDQGGGALPQPNAVGYFDAGEGPVALDEFNASGAGASGALTGVARDLERWGKAVGTGATLSEAEFVARMKSFGSTKSDPNSPEYDSYGFGMGEIQGWIGHTGNGLGFEVLVMYDRATDRTITVLFNAANADDHDAPAHLFQELLGLLGWTPPANQRQVVADGGPAVVSAGTVWTGLVSGPFGARAAVYAANGGVVTADGPVTLAPMQDYVPAIFVGGNGRVALDQGGTISASVGGDGAFVQGGSGTAELSLTGVAVALRGDAVTGTGVDVRGGGSAVLNGVRISGAAQAALHAGGTAPASISATGLSVDLVGGHGAWATGNGTIALSGSTIVLRGAGHGLLATSLDAPARISALGSTVETFGAFSFGAVAQGAGASVALAGSRITTFGAFSHGAVLGQGAAMALAGSSIRAEGLAAAAVAAVPVVTTAGPSSAALSLDASSLSAASGIAVMAAGTDLVLNASRSVIAGAITAADTATIALTLDNGSAWTLAPADIAPPSRLSRIAVRDSSIAFAPPASAGAYQALAVGSYTGAGATLSMNAFLAGTGGADRLIIDGGTASGQTQLVIQPTGGGAPTTGDGILLVETVNGAQTSPTAFSLNGARVAAGAFDYNLYRGGLAGGDDWFLRSTRPAPGGSGLPDIRPEVAVDLALPAMAARFGLAMVGTYDDRADARAAAAGSPLGSSGAAWARAFGETGRNGSSGGSGFAQLDRFLGQGPSYDIRFAGFQAGLDLYRTDGTTGSRDLAGLFVGAGHIEGDVNAVYGGRAGQASMDAYAMGAYWTHRGAGGWYVDAAIQGTFYDQAHATSLLGEFLKTQGWGLLASLEGGYPIALGTAWTIEPQAQVIYQRLSFADGADRYGAVGYDTAGTAYGRIGARLTRAWMLDNGRAISTWGRVNLWHAFGDGPTATFASLSGAYPMAFDAGTGGTWAQLGAGVSAAVADNVSLFAAADCNVRLGSETGRSVGGRLGFRVTW
;
A
#
# COMPACT_ATOMS: atom_id res chain seq x y z
N MET A 1 46.40 -3.25 18.08
CA MET A 1 47.29 -4.29 18.63
C MET A 1 46.64 -5.62 18.33
N TRP A 2 47.09 -6.35 17.29
CA TRP A 2 48.18 -7.34 17.33
C TRP A 2 47.77 -8.60 18.13
N PHE A 3 47.89 -9.86 17.72
CA PHE A 3 48.43 -10.65 16.59
C PHE A 3 47.77 -12.05 16.75
N ALA A 4 47.24 -12.73 15.74
CA ALA A 4 47.91 -13.61 14.77
C ALA A 4 48.73 -14.80 15.33
N ALA A 5 48.38 -15.98 14.79
CA ALA A 5 49.28 -16.95 14.13
C ALA A 5 49.80 -18.21 14.89
N ARG A 6 49.41 -19.35 14.29
CA ARG A 6 50.26 -20.44 13.74
C ARG A 6 51.21 -21.23 14.66
N GLY A 7 51.22 -22.55 14.43
CA GLY A 7 52.49 -23.26 14.23
C GLY A 7 52.59 -24.62 14.89
N ALA A 8 52.69 -25.66 14.06
CA ALA A 8 52.99 -27.05 14.40
C ALA A 8 54.36 -27.25 15.11
N TRP A 9 54.64 -28.48 15.61
CA TRP A 9 55.71 -29.39 15.12
C TRP A 9 56.09 -30.50 16.15
N ARG A 10 56.03 -31.75 15.67
CA ARG A 10 56.99 -32.89 15.82
C ARG A 10 57.13 -33.78 17.07
N ARG A 11 57.21 -35.10 16.81
CA ARG A 11 58.37 -36.06 16.97
C ARG A 11 57.92 -37.45 16.42
N SER A 12 58.48 -38.09 15.36
CA SER A 12 59.78 -38.80 15.18
C SER A 12 59.97 -39.95 16.20
N LEU A 13 60.25 -41.25 15.95
CA LEU A 13 60.85 -42.12 14.89
C LEU A 13 60.44 -43.61 15.19
N LEU A 14 60.02 -44.47 14.23
CA LEU A 14 60.75 -45.52 13.44
C LEU A 14 61.33 -46.76 14.19
N PHE A 15 60.86 -47.97 13.80
CA PHE A 15 61.52 -49.29 13.48
C PHE A 15 60.50 -50.46 13.69
N VAL A 16 59.88 -51.05 12.66
CA VAL A 16 60.26 -52.16 11.74
C VAL A 16 60.12 -53.59 12.32
N SER A 17 59.14 -54.30 11.70
CA SER A 17 59.02 -55.74 11.37
C SER A 17 58.87 -56.84 12.43
N ALA A 18 57.71 -57.52 12.37
CA ALA A 18 57.64 -58.98 12.28
C ALA A 18 56.30 -59.42 11.64
N ALA A 19 56.40 -60.33 10.68
CA ALA A 19 55.31 -60.88 9.89
C ALA A 19 54.45 -61.89 10.67
N ALA A 20 53.15 -61.93 10.37
CA ALA A 20 52.31 -63.11 10.54
C ALA A 20 51.20 -63.09 9.47
N MET A 21 51.37 -63.90 8.42
CA MET A 21 50.28 -64.36 7.58
C MET A 21 49.36 -65.24 8.42
N LEU A 22 48.05 -65.02 8.37
CA LEU A 22 47.06 -66.10 8.44
C LEU A 22 45.76 -65.66 7.72
N ALA A 23 45.49 -66.35 6.61
CA ALA A 23 44.19 -66.58 5.97
C ALA A 23 43.20 -65.41 5.85
N ALA A 24 43.37 -64.59 4.81
CA ALA A 24 42.22 -63.91 4.18
C ALA A 24 41.55 -64.91 3.23
N THR A 25 40.31 -65.29 3.52
CA THR A 25 39.38 -65.78 2.50
C THR A 25 39.33 -64.73 1.37
N PRO A 26 39.33 -65.12 0.09
CA PRO A 26 39.04 -64.15 -0.95
C PRO A 26 37.58 -63.74 -0.74
N ALA A 27 37.38 -62.57 -0.12
CA ALA A 27 36.18 -61.81 -0.40
C ALA A 27 36.22 -61.59 -1.91
N LEU A 28 35.26 -62.15 -2.63
CA LEU A 28 34.95 -61.74 -3.99
C LEU A 28 34.93 -60.21 -3.95
N ALA A 29 35.91 -59.58 -4.60
CA ALA A 29 35.89 -58.14 -4.74
C ALA A 29 34.57 -57.82 -5.46
N ASP A 30 33.76 -56.94 -4.86
CA ASP A 30 32.60 -56.39 -5.55
C ASP A 30 33.07 -55.88 -6.92
N PRO A 31 32.34 -56.19 -8.01
CA PRO A 31 32.75 -55.76 -9.34
C PRO A 31 32.92 -54.24 -9.35
N VAL A 32 34.14 -53.78 -9.63
CA VAL A 32 34.46 -52.36 -9.75
C VAL A 32 33.68 -51.79 -10.93
N ALA A 33 32.75 -50.86 -10.66
CA ALA A 33 32.04 -50.10 -11.69
C ALA A 33 33.04 -49.44 -12.65
N LEU A 34 32.88 -49.69 -13.94
CA LEU A 34 33.76 -49.20 -14.98
C LEU A 34 33.53 -47.69 -15.21
N PRO A 35 34.57 -46.83 -15.13
CA PRO A 35 34.40 -45.40 -15.40
C PRO A 35 33.96 -45.17 -16.86
N TRP A 36 32.99 -44.26 -17.04
CA TRP A 36 32.49 -43.89 -18.37
C TRP A 36 33.61 -43.29 -19.22
N GLY A 37 33.87 -43.86 -20.40
CA GLY A 37 34.93 -43.38 -21.32
C GLY A 37 36.37 -43.80 -20.99
N ASP A 38 36.60 -44.70 -20.03
CA ASP A 38 37.92 -45.31 -19.77
C ASP A 38 38.24 -46.41 -20.82
N PRO A 39 39.44 -46.44 -21.43
CA PRO A 39 39.89 -47.51 -22.33
C PRO A 39 39.71 -48.93 -21.77
N ALA A 40 39.85 -49.13 -20.46
CA ALA A 40 39.60 -50.43 -19.81
C ALA A 40 38.13 -50.84 -19.95
N SER A 41 37.20 -49.89 -19.81
CA SER A 41 35.76 -50.06 -19.99
C SER A 41 35.42 -50.47 -21.43
N VAL A 42 36.06 -49.84 -22.42
CA VAL A 42 35.83 -50.16 -23.85
C VAL A 42 36.11 -51.63 -24.17
N SER A 43 37.18 -52.20 -23.61
CA SER A 43 37.53 -53.61 -23.86
C SER A 43 36.54 -54.61 -23.25
N VAL A 44 35.92 -54.26 -22.11
CA VAL A 44 34.90 -55.09 -21.45
C VAL A 44 33.58 -55.00 -22.22
N LEU A 45 33.17 -53.79 -22.59
CA LEU A 45 31.96 -53.56 -23.37
C LEU A 45 32.05 -54.20 -24.75
N GLN A 46 33.21 -54.14 -25.43
CA GLN A 46 33.44 -54.82 -26.71
C GLN A 46 33.19 -56.34 -26.58
N ARG A 47 33.75 -57.00 -25.55
CA ARG A 47 33.53 -58.44 -25.33
C ARG A 47 32.07 -58.78 -25.06
N ALA A 48 31.38 -57.97 -24.25
CA ALA A 48 29.97 -58.18 -23.97
C ALA A 48 29.11 -58.04 -25.23
N ILE A 49 29.34 -57.00 -26.03
CA ILE A 49 28.64 -56.77 -27.30
C ILE A 49 28.94 -57.88 -28.32
N ASP A 50 30.21 -58.31 -28.44
CA ASP A 50 30.59 -59.43 -29.31
C ASP A 50 29.89 -60.73 -28.89
N GLN A 51 29.83 -61.02 -27.58
CA GLN A 51 29.19 -62.20 -27.04
C GLN A 51 27.67 -62.16 -27.26
N PHE A 52 27.02 -61.04 -26.90
CA PHE A 52 25.58 -60.84 -27.11
C PHE A 52 25.20 -61.01 -28.58
N ARG A 53 26.00 -60.44 -29.48
CA ARG A 53 25.83 -60.57 -30.93
C ARG A 53 25.88 -62.04 -31.38
N VAL A 54 26.86 -62.81 -30.89
CA VAL A 54 27.00 -64.23 -31.21
C VAL A 54 25.82 -65.05 -30.66
N ASP A 55 25.45 -64.84 -29.39
CA ASP A 55 24.38 -65.59 -28.72
C ASP A 55 23.01 -65.35 -29.39
N LYS A 56 22.79 -64.15 -29.91
CA LYS A 56 21.58 -63.75 -30.62
C LYS A 56 21.70 -63.87 -32.14
N ARG A 57 22.81 -64.41 -32.66
CA ARG A 57 23.08 -64.60 -34.10
C ARG A 57 22.92 -63.33 -34.95
N ILE A 58 23.21 -62.17 -34.37
CA ILE A 58 23.15 -60.87 -35.03
C ILE A 58 24.39 -60.71 -35.93
N PRO A 59 24.28 -60.36 -37.23
CA PRO A 59 25.45 -60.23 -38.09
C PRO A 59 26.37 -59.07 -37.71
N GLY A 60 25.82 -57.90 -37.41
CA GLY A 60 26.55 -56.69 -37.12
C GLY A 60 25.84 -55.75 -36.14
N ALA A 61 26.63 -55.06 -35.34
CA ALA A 61 26.18 -54.12 -34.32
C ALA A 61 27.03 -52.83 -34.31
N VAL A 62 26.36 -51.71 -34.08
CA VAL A 62 26.98 -50.42 -33.75
C VAL A 62 26.39 -49.92 -32.44
N VAL A 63 27.25 -49.70 -31.45
CA VAL A 63 26.86 -49.15 -30.15
C VAL A 63 27.60 -47.85 -29.89
N LEU A 64 26.89 -46.77 -29.61
CA LEU A 64 27.47 -45.49 -29.21
C LEU A 64 27.11 -45.18 -27.76
N LEU A 65 28.09 -44.70 -27.02
CA LEU A 65 27.94 -44.20 -25.66
C LEU A 65 28.46 -42.77 -25.61
N ARG A 66 27.59 -41.82 -25.24
CA ARG A 66 27.94 -40.40 -25.04
C ARG A 66 27.71 -39.97 -23.60
N GLN A 67 28.59 -39.11 -23.12
CA GLN A 67 28.39 -38.30 -21.92
C GLN A 67 28.96 -36.89 -22.17
N GLY A 68 28.11 -35.86 -22.11
CA GLY A 68 28.51 -34.50 -22.50
C GLY A 68 29.10 -34.47 -23.92
N ASP A 69 30.31 -33.92 -24.08
CA ASP A 69 31.03 -33.85 -25.36
C ASP A 69 31.83 -35.12 -25.70
N SER A 70 31.96 -36.06 -24.75
CA SER A 70 32.68 -37.31 -24.97
C SER A 70 31.75 -38.36 -25.57
N SER A 71 32.18 -39.00 -26.65
CA SER A 71 31.45 -40.09 -27.30
C SER A 71 32.43 -41.13 -27.80
N PHE A 72 32.12 -42.40 -27.61
CA PHE A 72 32.88 -43.51 -28.18
C PHE A 72 31.93 -44.55 -28.79
N ALA A 73 32.42 -45.20 -29.83
CA ALA A 73 31.67 -46.19 -30.59
C ALA A 73 32.32 -47.57 -30.48
N ILE A 74 31.49 -48.59 -30.37
CA ILE A 74 31.85 -50.00 -30.39
C ILE A 74 31.18 -50.61 -31.61
N ASN A 75 31.99 -51.15 -32.52
CA ASN A 75 31.52 -51.83 -33.73
C ASN A 75 31.79 -53.32 -33.55
N SER A 76 30.81 -54.16 -33.88
CA SER A 76 30.95 -55.63 -33.81
C SER A 76 30.37 -56.29 -35.05
N GLY A 77 31.03 -57.33 -35.56
CA GLY A 77 30.54 -58.12 -36.69
C GLY A 77 30.59 -57.40 -38.05
N VAL A 78 29.60 -57.66 -38.89
CA VAL A 78 29.54 -57.23 -40.31
C VAL A 78 28.23 -56.51 -40.64
N ALA A 79 28.32 -55.40 -41.37
CA ALA A 79 27.19 -54.69 -41.96
C ALA A 79 26.54 -55.50 -43.09
N ASP A 80 27.33 -56.35 -43.75
CA ASP A 80 26.89 -57.27 -44.81
C ASP A 80 27.76 -58.54 -44.78
N ILE A 81 27.11 -59.69 -44.63
CA ILE A 81 27.74 -61.02 -44.62
C ILE A 81 28.40 -61.33 -45.98
N ALA A 82 27.80 -60.89 -47.10
CA ALA A 82 28.30 -61.21 -48.43
C ALA A 82 29.62 -60.49 -48.75
N THR A 83 29.74 -59.22 -48.36
CA THR A 83 30.95 -58.41 -48.58
C THR A 83 31.94 -58.42 -47.41
N ASN A 84 31.53 -58.95 -46.24
CA ASN A 84 32.30 -58.93 -45.00
C ASN A 84 32.70 -57.50 -44.56
N ALA A 85 31.90 -56.50 -44.94
CA ALA A 85 32.11 -55.10 -44.58
C ALA A 85 31.81 -54.87 -43.10
N ALA A 86 32.70 -54.21 -42.35
CA ALA A 86 32.45 -53.88 -40.95
C ALA A 86 31.45 -52.70 -40.83
N PRO A 87 30.53 -52.74 -39.86
CA PRO A 87 29.66 -51.60 -39.60
C PRO A 87 30.43 -50.49 -38.89
N THR A 88 30.04 -49.24 -39.12
CA THR A 88 30.64 -48.05 -38.51
C THR A 88 29.56 -47.09 -37.99
N PRO A 89 29.90 -46.09 -37.16
CA PRO A 89 28.94 -45.05 -36.75
C PRO A 89 28.32 -44.24 -37.88
N ASP A 90 28.90 -44.32 -39.08
CA ASP A 90 28.47 -43.61 -40.30
C ASP A 90 27.76 -44.57 -41.29
N THR A 91 27.53 -45.84 -40.91
CA THR A 91 26.74 -46.81 -41.66
C THR A 91 25.24 -46.54 -41.47
N TYR A 92 24.47 -46.57 -42.57
CA TYR A 92 23.02 -46.36 -42.56
C TYR A 92 22.24 -47.60 -42.12
N PHE A 93 21.29 -47.39 -41.21
CA PHE A 93 20.34 -48.38 -40.70
C PHE A 93 18.90 -47.86 -40.79
N GLY A 94 17.92 -48.77 -40.80
CA GLY A 94 16.52 -48.41 -40.58
C GLY A 94 16.26 -48.08 -39.11
N TYR A 95 15.74 -46.89 -38.80
CA TYR A 95 15.44 -46.48 -37.42
C TYR A 95 14.14 -47.07 -36.87
N ARG A 96 13.27 -47.58 -37.76
CA ARG A 96 12.01 -48.22 -37.38
C ARG A 96 11.23 -47.35 -36.39
N SER A 97 10.65 -47.93 -35.34
CA SER A 97 9.76 -47.23 -34.42
C SER A 97 10.35 -46.01 -33.71
N VAL A 98 11.67 -45.78 -33.73
CA VAL A 98 12.22 -44.48 -33.29
C VAL A 98 11.63 -43.31 -34.09
N THR A 99 11.21 -43.55 -35.34
CA THR A 99 10.46 -42.59 -36.18
C THR A 99 9.30 -41.92 -35.43
N LYS A 100 8.61 -42.65 -34.56
CA LYS A 100 7.46 -42.13 -33.80
C LYS A 100 7.83 -40.94 -32.93
N SER A 101 9.02 -40.96 -32.33
CA SER A 101 9.50 -39.84 -31.51
C SER A 101 9.70 -38.56 -32.31
N PHE A 102 10.09 -38.64 -33.59
CA PHE A 102 10.19 -37.48 -34.49
C PHE A 102 8.81 -36.94 -34.86
N VAL A 103 7.92 -37.82 -35.31
CA VAL A 103 6.56 -37.45 -35.74
C VAL A 103 5.79 -36.79 -34.61
N THR A 104 5.83 -37.38 -33.41
CA THR A 104 5.18 -36.82 -32.23
C THR A 104 5.79 -35.49 -31.77
N THR A 105 7.11 -35.30 -31.91
CA THR A 105 7.74 -34.00 -31.63
C THR A 105 7.23 -32.90 -32.56
N VAL A 106 7.00 -33.20 -33.85
CA VAL A 106 6.36 -32.24 -34.78
C VAL A 106 4.93 -31.90 -34.34
N VAL A 107 4.14 -32.89 -33.91
CA VAL A 107 2.77 -32.65 -33.37
C VAL A 107 2.82 -31.69 -32.18
N MET A 108 3.77 -31.86 -31.27
CA MET A 108 3.93 -30.98 -30.10
C MET A 108 4.38 -29.57 -30.49
N GLN A 109 5.26 -29.42 -31.48
CA GLN A 109 5.60 -28.08 -32.01
C GLN A 109 4.38 -27.39 -32.63
N LEU A 110 3.50 -28.13 -33.32
CA LEU A 110 2.26 -27.56 -33.85
C LEU A 110 1.27 -27.15 -32.74
N ALA A 111 1.25 -27.88 -31.62
CA ALA A 111 0.49 -27.49 -30.43
C ALA A 111 1.03 -26.20 -29.81
N GLN A 112 2.35 -26.10 -29.65
CA GLN A 112 3.04 -24.89 -29.20
C GLN A 112 2.75 -23.68 -30.08
N GLU A 113 2.67 -23.87 -31.40
CA GLU A 113 2.32 -22.83 -32.38
C GLU A 113 0.83 -22.45 -32.34
N GLY A 114 0.01 -23.10 -31.50
CA GLY A 114 -1.44 -22.91 -31.43
C GLY A 114 -2.19 -23.38 -32.67
N ARG A 115 -1.53 -24.15 -33.56
CA ARG A 115 -2.12 -24.65 -34.81
C ARG A 115 -3.00 -25.87 -34.62
N LEU A 116 -2.78 -26.59 -33.53
CA LEU A 116 -3.66 -27.65 -33.04
C LEU A 116 -3.71 -27.62 -31.52
N LYS A 117 -4.68 -28.34 -30.92
CA LYS A 117 -4.64 -28.64 -29.48
C LYS A 117 -4.47 -30.15 -29.31
N LEU A 118 -3.67 -30.56 -28.32
CA LEU A 118 -3.47 -31.99 -28.03
C LEU A 118 -4.77 -32.70 -27.63
N ASP A 119 -5.70 -31.97 -27.01
CA ASP A 119 -6.99 -32.50 -26.58
C ASP A 119 -8.11 -32.28 -27.61
N ASP A 120 -7.79 -31.80 -28.82
CA ASP A 120 -8.76 -31.78 -29.92
C ASP A 120 -9.10 -33.22 -30.35
N PRO A 121 -10.39 -33.52 -30.64
CA PRO A 121 -10.78 -34.77 -31.28
C PRO A 121 -10.09 -34.93 -32.63
N VAL A 122 -9.52 -36.10 -32.93
CA VAL A 122 -8.76 -36.34 -34.16
C VAL A 122 -9.64 -36.19 -35.42
N GLY A 123 -10.94 -36.47 -35.29
CA GLY A 123 -11.94 -36.32 -36.37
C GLY A 123 -12.07 -34.89 -36.89
N LYS A 124 -11.58 -33.90 -36.14
CA LYS A 124 -11.44 -32.50 -36.58
C LYS A 124 -10.43 -32.33 -37.72
N TYR A 125 -9.41 -33.19 -37.77
CA TYR A 125 -8.30 -33.09 -38.72
C TYR A 125 -8.37 -34.15 -39.83
N VAL A 126 -8.76 -35.38 -39.47
CA VAL A 126 -8.81 -36.51 -40.41
C VAL A 126 -10.19 -37.15 -40.31
N ALA A 127 -10.94 -37.15 -41.41
CA ALA A 127 -12.27 -37.73 -41.47
C ALA A 127 -12.23 -39.27 -41.54
N GLY A 128 -13.31 -39.94 -41.12
CA GLY A 128 -13.45 -41.40 -41.24
C GLY A 128 -12.73 -42.22 -40.16
N VAL A 129 -12.15 -41.58 -39.14
CA VAL A 129 -11.51 -42.26 -38.01
C VAL A 129 -12.59 -42.87 -37.08
N PRO A 130 -12.53 -44.19 -36.76
CA PRO A 130 -13.42 -44.80 -35.77
C PRO A 130 -13.35 -44.07 -34.43
N SER A 131 -14.50 -43.63 -33.89
CA SER A 131 -14.59 -42.79 -32.68
C SER A 131 -13.72 -41.53 -32.72
N GLY A 132 -13.52 -40.93 -33.90
CA GLY A 132 -12.70 -39.74 -34.08
C GLY A 132 -13.22 -38.48 -33.38
N ASP A 133 -14.49 -38.45 -32.98
CA ASP A 133 -15.11 -37.42 -32.15
C ASP A 133 -14.72 -37.52 -30.66
N VAL A 134 -14.21 -38.67 -30.23
CA VAL A 134 -13.78 -38.96 -28.85
C VAL A 134 -12.27 -39.11 -28.73
N ILE A 135 -11.62 -39.81 -29.67
CA ILE A 135 -10.17 -40.02 -29.66
C ILE A 135 -9.47 -38.69 -29.87
N THR A 136 -8.57 -38.31 -28.96
CA THR A 136 -7.81 -37.06 -29.07
C THR A 136 -6.45 -37.27 -29.71
N VAL A 137 -5.85 -36.18 -30.21
CA VAL A 137 -4.46 -36.16 -30.72
C VAL A 137 -3.48 -36.67 -29.66
N ARG A 138 -3.70 -36.31 -28.39
CA ARG A 138 -2.93 -36.78 -27.24
C ARG A 138 -2.97 -38.30 -27.10
N GLN A 139 -4.16 -38.88 -27.11
CA GLN A 139 -4.34 -40.33 -26.93
C GLN A 139 -3.68 -41.15 -28.04
N LEU A 140 -3.59 -40.62 -29.26
CA LEU A 140 -2.83 -41.27 -30.33
C LEU A 140 -1.32 -41.32 -30.00
N ALA A 141 -0.74 -40.19 -29.61
CA ALA A 141 0.68 -40.10 -29.34
C ALA A 141 1.13 -40.90 -28.10
N GLU A 142 0.21 -41.10 -27.16
CA GLU A 142 0.41 -41.86 -25.92
C GLU A 142 0.09 -43.36 -26.03
N MET A 143 -0.38 -43.84 -27.20
CA MET A 143 -0.83 -45.23 -27.41
C MET A 143 -2.05 -45.64 -26.55
N ARG A 144 -2.99 -44.71 -26.37
CA ARG A 144 -4.22 -44.87 -25.56
C ARG A 144 -5.51 -44.66 -26.35
N SER A 145 -5.45 -44.75 -27.67
CA SER A 145 -6.59 -44.55 -28.58
C SER A 145 -7.55 -45.74 -28.63
N GLY A 146 -7.06 -46.95 -28.33
CA GLY A 146 -7.79 -48.20 -28.58
C GLY A 146 -7.76 -48.68 -30.03
N LEU A 147 -7.12 -47.97 -30.97
CA LEU A 147 -7.07 -48.37 -32.38
C LEU A 147 -6.17 -49.60 -32.59
N PHE A 148 -6.68 -50.60 -33.32
CA PHE A 148 -5.92 -51.79 -33.69
C PHE A 148 -4.69 -51.45 -34.53
N SER A 149 -3.56 -52.11 -34.26
CA SER A 149 -2.32 -51.91 -35.01
C SER A 149 -2.38 -52.60 -36.37
N TYR A 150 -2.28 -51.86 -37.47
CA TYR A 150 -2.35 -52.43 -38.83
C TYR A 150 -1.28 -53.52 -39.07
N THR A 151 -0.12 -53.43 -38.42
CA THR A 151 0.96 -54.42 -38.54
C THR A 151 0.62 -55.76 -37.89
N ALA A 152 -0.36 -55.79 -36.98
CA ALA A 152 -0.88 -57.02 -36.39
C ALA A 152 -2.00 -57.65 -37.24
N SER A 153 -2.37 -57.03 -38.37
CA SER A 153 -3.37 -57.57 -39.30
C SER A 153 -2.74 -58.68 -40.15
N PRO A 154 -3.28 -59.91 -40.13
CA PRO A 154 -2.82 -60.98 -41.02
C PRO A 154 -2.91 -60.59 -42.50
N ALA A 155 -3.98 -59.87 -42.88
CA ALA A 155 -4.19 -59.42 -44.25
C ALA A 155 -3.14 -58.40 -44.72
N PHE A 156 -2.61 -57.58 -43.80
CA PHE A 156 -1.47 -56.72 -44.11
C PHE A 156 -0.19 -57.54 -44.26
N GLY A 157 0.08 -58.47 -43.34
CA GLY A 157 1.26 -59.33 -43.39
C GLY A 157 1.34 -60.17 -44.68
N GLU A 158 0.22 -60.77 -45.10
CA GLU A 158 0.13 -61.50 -46.37
C GLU A 158 0.38 -60.59 -47.58
N ALA A 159 -0.24 -59.42 -47.62
CA ALA A 159 -0.08 -58.47 -48.73
C ALA A 159 1.35 -57.90 -48.81
N ALA A 160 1.97 -57.60 -47.66
CA ALA A 160 3.34 -57.11 -47.57
C ALA A 160 4.38 -58.20 -47.88
N GLY A 161 4.11 -59.46 -47.51
CA GLY A 161 4.98 -60.59 -47.85
C GLY A 161 4.89 -60.99 -49.33
N ALA A 162 3.72 -60.85 -49.96
CA ALA A 162 3.52 -61.18 -51.37
C ALA A 162 4.22 -60.17 -52.32
N ASP A 163 4.35 -58.90 -51.92
CA ASP A 163 5.05 -57.87 -52.67
C ASP A 163 5.86 -56.95 -51.73
N PRO A 164 7.08 -57.37 -51.32
CA PRO A 164 7.94 -56.59 -50.43
C PRO A 164 8.34 -55.21 -50.98
N GLY A 165 8.33 -55.04 -52.31
CA GLY A 165 8.68 -53.80 -52.99
C GLY A 165 7.53 -52.78 -53.08
N LYS A 166 6.30 -53.16 -52.72
CA LYS A 166 5.10 -52.33 -52.84
C LYS A 166 5.26 -50.98 -52.13
N VAL A 167 4.92 -49.88 -52.82
CA VAL A 167 4.75 -48.56 -52.20
C VAL A 167 3.37 -48.49 -51.54
N TRP A 168 3.33 -48.18 -50.25
CA TRP A 168 2.11 -48.05 -49.46
C TRP A 168 1.76 -46.60 -49.19
N THR A 169 0.49 -46.25 -49.36
CA THR A 169 -0.06 -44.96 -48.93
C THR A 169 -0.52 -45.02 -47.47
N PRO A 170 -0.52 -43.89 -46.73
CA PRO A 170 -1.03 -43.86 -45.36
C PRO A 170 -2.48 -44.36 -45.23
N ASP A 171 -3.35 -44.03 -46.20
CA ASP A 171 -4.76 -44.46 -46.18
C ASP A 171 -4.91 -45.98 -46.33
N GLU A 172 -4.07 -46.63 -47.15
CA GLU A 172 -4.05 -48.09 -47.23
C GLU A 172 -3.64 -48.71 -45.89
N LEU A 173 -2.63 -48.17 -45.20
CA LEU A 173 -2.20 -48.67 -43.90
C LEU A 173 -3.29 -48.46 -42.82
N LEU A 174 -3.90 -47.28 -42.80
CA LEU A 174 -4.99 -46.96 -41.86
C LEU A 174 -6.21 -47.84 -42.09
N ALA A 175 -6.53 -48.20 -43.34
CA ALA A 175 -7.68 -49.06 -43.65
C ALA A 175 -7.60 -50.43 -42.96
N TYR A 176 -6.41 -51.04 -42.87
CA TYR A 176 -6.23 -52.30 -42.14
C TYR A 176 -6.45 -52.15 -40.62
N GLY A 177 -6.07 -51.01 -40.05
CA GLY A 177 -6.31 -50.70 -38.63
C GLY A 177 -7.78 -50.39 -38.34
N PHE A 178 -8.42 -49.58 -39.20
CA PHE A 178 -9.82 -49.15 -39.04
C PHE A 178 -10.84 -50.25 -39.33
N ALA A 179 -10.43 -51.32 -40.05
CA ALA A 179 -11.28 -52.48 -40.28
C ALA A 179 -11.55 -53.32 -39.01
N GLN A 180 -10.82 -53.07 -37.92
CA GLN A 180 -10.96 -53.78 -36.65
C GLN A 180 -11.65 -52.89 -35.59
N PRO A 181 -12.38 -53.48 -34.62
CA PRO A 181 -12.99 -52.72 -33.53
C PRO A 181 -11.94 -52.09 -32.61
N LEU A 182 -12.33 -51.07 -31.85
CA LEU A 182 -11.51 -50.54 -30.77
C LEU A 182 -11.25 -51.62 -29.72
N GLN A 183 -10.00 -51.72 -29.27
CA GLN A 183 -9.54 -52.72 -28.31
C GLN A 183 -9.93 -52.36 -26.87
N PHE A 184 -10.20 -51.07 -26.61
CA PHE A 184 -10.70 -50.53 -25.34
C PHE A 184 -11.26 -49.11 -25.55
N THR A 185 -11.96 -48.58 -24.55
CA THR A 185 -12.45 -47.19 -24.57
C THR A 185 -11.28 -46.19 -24.58
N PRO A 186 -11.27 -45.16 -25.46
CA PRO A 186 -10.15 -44.22 -25.53
C PRO A 186 -9.78 -43.62 -24.17
N GLY A 187 -8.49 -43.68 -23.83
CA GLY A 187 -7.94 -43.17 -22.57
C GLY A 187 -8.01 -44.10 -21.36
N THR A 188 -8.64 -45.28 -21.44
CA THR A 188 -8.80 -46.17 -20.26
C THR A 188 -7.76 -47.29 -20.13
N SER A 189 -6.97 -47.55 -21.16
CA SER A 189 -5.92 -48.58 -21.17
C SER A 189 -4.77 -48.17 -22.11
N PHE A 190 -3.74 -49.00 -22.20
CA PHE A 190 -2.62 -48.87 -23.13
C PHE A 190 -2.53 -50.09 -24.06
N GLN A 191 -2.27 -49.84 -25.34
CA GLN A 191 -1.82 -50.85 -26.31
C GLN A 191 -1.00 -50.19 -27.41
N TYR A 192 0.16 -50.77 -27.71
CA TYR A 192 1.06 -50.28 -28.73
C TYR A 192 0.44 -50.44 -30.14
N SER A 193 0.28 -49.33 -30.87
CA SER A 193 -0.38 -49.34 -32.17
C SER A 193 0.31 -48.45 -33.20
N ASN A 194 0.80 -49.07 -34.28
CA ASN A 194 1.45 -48.34 -35.39
C ASN A 194 0.45 -47.44 -36.14
N THR A 195 -0.83 -47.82 -36.14
CA THR A 195 -1.94 -47.03 -36.71
C THR A 195 -2.00 -45.62 -36.12
N ASN A 196 -1.71 -45.48 -34.83
CA ASN A 196 -1.76 -44.18 -34.15
C ASN A 196 -0.80 -43.17 -34.76
N THR A 197 0.44 -43.58 -35.04
CA THR A 197 1.45 -42.66 -35.56
C THR A 197 1.28 -42.40 -37.06
N VAL A 198 0.82 -43.40 -37.84
CA VAL A 198 0.40 -43.17 -39.24
C VAL A 198 -0.69 -42.09 -39.30
N LEU A 199 -1.67 -42.17 -38.39
CA LEU A 199 -2.74 -41.18 -38.28
C LEU A 199 -2.22 -39.80 -37.84
N LEU A 200 -1.28 -39.73 -36.90
CA LEU A 200 -0.62 -38.47 -36.54
C LEU A 200 0.15 -37.86 -37.73
N GLY A 201 0.72 -38.69 -38.61
CA GLY A 201 1.29 -38.22 -39.88
C GLY A 201 0.27 -37.53 -40.78
N GLN A 202 -0.97 -38.05 -40.84
CA GLN A 202 -2.08 -37.42 -41.56
C GLN A 202 -2.56 -36.13 -40.87
N VAL A 203 -2.56 -36.07 -39.53
CA VAL A 203 -2.85 -34.84 -38.77
C VAL A 203 -1.83 -33.74 -39.11
N ILE A 204 -0.53 -34.07 -39.14
CA ILE A 204 0.52 -33.12 -39.55
C ILE A 204 0.25 -32.61 -40.97
N ALA A 205 -0.06 -33.51 -41.90
CA ALA A 205 -0.36 -33.13 -43.28
C ALA A 205 -1.59 -32.21 -43.38
N ALA A 206 -2.66 -32.51 -42.66
CA ALA A 206 -3.88 -31.69 -42.62
C ALA A 206 -3.63 -30.29 -42.04
N VAL A 207 -2.82 -30.17 -40.98
CA VAL A 207 -2.52 -28.90 -40.31
C VAL A 207 -1.53 -28.05 -41.10
N THR A 208 -0.55 -28.68 -41.76
CA THR A 208 0.60 -28.00 -42.38
C THR A 208 0.54 -27.87 -43.90
N GLY A 209 -0.24 -28.72 -44.57
CA GLY A 209 -0.24 -28.86 -46.03
C GLY A 209 0.99 -29.58 -46.59
N SER A 210 1.84 -30.17 -45.75
CA SER A 210 3.07 -30.89 -46.16
C SER A 210 3.15 -32.27 -45.51
N ALA A 211 3.81 -33.23 -46.16
CA ALA A 211 3.99 -34.57 -45.61
C ALA A 211 4.77 -34.54 -44.28
N TRP A 212 4.47 -35.48 -43.38
CA TRP A 212 5.10 -35.57 -42.06
C TRP A 212 6.64 -35.62 -42.14
N SER A 213 7.21 -36.30 -43.15
CA SER A 213 8.66 -36.42 -43.32
C SER A 213 9.32 -35.11 -43.75
N VAL A 214 8.64 -34.29 -44.55
CA VAL A 214 9.07 -32.92 -44.89
C VAL A 214 9.09 -32.05 -43.64
N GLU A 215 8.07 -32.16 -42.79
CA GLU A 215 8.01 -31.38 -41.55
C GLU A 215 9.05 -31.86 -40.52
N VAL A 216 9.35 -33.17 -40.45
CA VAL A 216 10.48 -33.69 -39.67
C VAL A 216 11.81 -33.10 -40.18
N GLN A 217 12.03 -33.05 -41.48
CA GLN A 217 13.24 -32.45 -42.04
C GLN A 217 13.33 -30.95 -41.73
N ARG A 218 12.27 -30.21 -42.03
CA ARG A 218 12.22 -28.76 -41.92
C ARG A 218 12.34 -28.28 -40.47
N ARG A 219 11.75 -29.01 -39.53
CA ARG A 219 11.61 -28.57 -38.14
C ARG A 219 12.60 -29.22 -37.18
N LEU A 220 13.05 -30.44 -37.49
CA LEU A 220 13.88 -31.23 -36.59
C LEU A 220 15.24 -31.55 -37.21
N SER A 221 15.31 -32.43 -38.21
CA SER A 221 16.61 -32.95 -38.65
C SER A 221 17.50 -31.88 -39.30
N GLY A 222 16.93 -30.93 -40.05
CA GLY A 222 17.67 -29.79 -40.60
C GLY A 222 18.25 -28.87 -39.50
N PRO A 223 17.41 -28.25 -38.64
CA PRO A 223 17.87 -27.36 -37.57
C PRO A 223 18.79 -28.01 -36.53
N LEU A 224 18.60 -29.31 -36.24
CA LEU A 224 19.45 -30.07 -35.31
C LEU A 224 20.73 -30.62 -35.95
N GLY A 225 20.94 -30.42 -37.27
CA GLY A 225 22.11 -30.92 -37.97
C GLY A 225 22.18 -32.45 -38.08
N LEU A 226 21.03 -33.11 -38.12
CA LEU A 226 20.87 -34.57 -38.24
C LEU A 226 20.77 -34.96 -39.73
N ALA A 227 21.79 -34.64 -40.52
CA ALA A 227 21.75 -34.67 -41.98
C ALA A 227 21.54 -36.08 -42.57
N SER A 228 21.85 -37.15 -41.83
CA SER A 228 21.61 -38.52 -42.28
C SER A 228 20.15 -38.95 -42.12
N VAL A 229 19.34 -38.23 -41.34
CA VAL A 229 17.96 -38.63 -41.02
C VAL A 229 17.03 -38.29 -42.16
N ILE A 230 16.65 -39.32 -42.93
CA ILE A 230 15.82 -39.18 -44.13
C ILE A 230 14.70 -40.23 -44.17
N ASP A 231 13.60 -39.85 -44.80
CA ASP A 231 12.58 -40.77 -45.30
C ASP A 231 12.98 -41.19 -46.73
N GLN A 232 13.48 -42.41 -46.87
CA GLN A 232 13.95 -42.93 -48.16
C GLN A 232 12.81 -43.37 -49.09
N GLY A 233 11.57 -43.39 -48.61
CA GLY A 233 10.42 -43.91 -49.34
C GLY A 233 10.65 -45.35 -49.82
N GLY A 234 10.58 -45.56 -51.14
CA GLY A 234 10.84 -46.84 -51.80
C GLY A 234 12.24 -47.03 -52.38
N GLY A 235 13.20 -46.14 -52.05
CA GLY A 235 14.59 -46.26 -52.53
C GLY A 235 15.48 -47.09 -51.59
N ALA A 236 16.63 -47.55 -52.12
CA ALA A 236 17.66 -48.24 -51.34
C ALA A 236 18.33 -47.30 -50.32
N LEU A 237 18.81 -47.88 -49.20
CA LEU A 237 19.55 -47.15 -48.17
C LEU A 237 20.82 -46.50 -48.74
N PRO A 238 21.16 -45.25 -48.37
CA PRO A 238 22.41 -44.60 -48.80
C PRO A 238 23.66 -45.37 -48.37
N GLN A 239 24.68 -45.43 -49.23
CA GLN A 239 25.97 -46.06 -48.90
C GLN A 239 26.84 -45.15 -48.00
N PRO A 240 27.60 -45.72 -47.03
CA PRO A 240 27.64 -47.14 -46.66
C PRO A 240 26.38 -47.55 -45.87
N ASN A 241 25.73 -48.65 -46.24
CA ASN A 241 24.54 -49.18 -45.54
C ASN A 241 24.79 -50.56 -44.92
N ALA A 242 23.94 -50.92 -43.96
CA ALA A 242 23.84 -52.29 -43.48
C ALA A 242 22.73 -53.05 -44.23
N VAL A 243 22.98 -54.32 -44.54
CA VAL A 243 21.96 -55.25 -45.04
C VAL A 243 21.13 -55.72 -43.86
N GLY A 244 19.81 -55.64 -43.97
CA GLY A 244 18.90 -56.12 -42.92
C GLY A 244 18.67 -57.63 -43.01
N TYR A 245 18.83 -58.33 -41.89
CA TYR A 245 18.65 -59.78 -41.79
C TYR A 245 17.43 -60.15 -40.94
N PHE A 246 16.75 -61.24 -41.27
CA PHE A 246 15.74 -61.85 -40.41
C PHE A 246 16.23 -63.20 -39.93
N ASP A 247 16.08 -63.47 -38.63
CA ASP A 247 16.42 -64.77 -38.06
C ASP A 247 15.21 -65.36 -37.35
N ALA A 248 14.76 -66.51 -37.83
CA ALA A 248 13.61 -67.25 -37.31
C ALA A 248 13.98 -68.41 -36.37
N GLY A 249 15.24 -68.48 -35.90
CA GLY A 249 15.73 -69.63 -35.13
C GLY A 249 16.75 -70.49 -35.88
N GLU A 250 16.96 -70.24 -37.17
CA GLU A 250 17.76 -71.07 -38.09
C GLU A 250 19.04 -70.36 -38.58
N GLY A 251 19.22 -69.09 -38.21
CA GLY A 251 20.33 -68.23 -38.62
C GLY A 251 19.88 -67.04 -39.49
N PRO A 252 20.73 -66.01 -39.63
CA PRO A 252 20.36 -64.76 -40.29
C PRO A 252 20.21 -64.94 -41.81
N VAL A 253 19.02 -64.64 -42.32
CA VAL A 253 18.70 -64.60 -43.76
C VAL A 253 18.58 -63.16 -44.21
N ALA A 254 19.30 -62.78 -45.27
CA ALA A 254 19.19 -61.44 -45.84
C ALA A 254 17.77 -61.22 -46.36
N LEU A 255 17.14 -60.11 -45.98
CA LEU A 255 15.83 -59.74 -46.50
C LEU A 255 15.98 -59.07 -47.87
N ASP A 256 15.05 -59.37 -48.77
CA ASP A 256 14.84 -58.56 -49.97
C ASP A 256 14.52 -57.11 -49.56
N GLU A 257 14.87 -56.14 -50.41
CA GLU A 257 14.64 -54.71 -50.12
C GLU A 257 13.14 -54.44 -49.90
N PHE A 258 12.74 -54.37 -48.63
CA PHE A 258 11.38 -54.03 -48.23
C PHE A 258 11.16 -52.52 -48.31
N ASN A 259 10.07 -52.12 -48.94
CA ASN A 259 9.75 -50.71 -49.12
C ASN A 259 9.35 -50.05 -47.79
N ALA A 260 10.13 -49.06 -47.33
CA ALA A 260 9.93 -48.43 -46.03
C ALA A 260 8.58 -47.70 -45.89
N SER A 261 7.90 -47.38 -47.02
CA SER A 261 6.54 -46.82 -46.99
C SER A 261 5.52 -47.71 -46.28
N GLY A 262 5.73 -49.04 -46.22
CA GLY A 262 4.89 -49.97 -45.45
C GLY A 262 4.92 -49.76 -43.93
N ALA A 263 5.93 -49.03 -43.42
CA ALA A 263 5.99 -48.57 -42.03
C ALA A 263 5.48 -47.11 -41.87
N GLY A 264 5.54 -46.30 -42.93
CA GLY A 264 5.09 -44.91 -42.95
C GLY A 264 5.61 -44.07 -41.77
N ALA A 265 4.76 -43.16 -41.27
CA ALA A 265 5.07 -42.32 -40.11
C ALA A 265 5.32 -43.12 -38.80
N SER A 266 5.07 -44.44 -38.80
CA SER A 266 5.34 -45.29 -37.65
C SER A 266 6.76 -45.88 -37.65
N GLY A 267 7.49 -45.88 -38.78
CA GLY A 267 8.81 -46.51 -38.84
C GLY A 267 9.69 -46.33 -40.08
N ALA A 268 9.40 -45.39 -40.98
CA ALA A 268 10.10 -45.29 -42.27
C ALA A 268 11.45 -44.54 -42.24
N LEU A 269 11.79 -43.82 -41.16
CA LEU A 269 13.06 -43.07 -41.11
C LEU A 269 14.28 -43.99 -41.06
N THR A 270 15.36 -43.49 -41.64
CA THR A 270 16.67 -44.13 -41.71
C THR A 270 17.75 -43.12 -41.37
N GLY A 271 18.95 -43.59 -41.01
CA GLY A 271 20.10 -42.72 -40.76
C GLY A 271 21.25 -43.46 -40.10
N VAL A 272 22.22 -42.70 -39.57
CA VAL A 272 23.43 -43.23 -38.94
C VAL A 272 23.44 -43.05 -37.42
N ALA A 273 24.20 -43.88 -36.72
CA ALA A 273 24.22 -43.92 -35.27
C ALA A 273 24.55 -42.57 -34.60
N ARG A 274 25.43 -41.75 -35.19
CA ARG A 274 25.79 -40.43 -34.65
C ARG A 274 24.62 -39.45 -34.56
N ASP A 275 23.77 -39.44 -35.58
CA ASP A 275 22.60 -38.55 -35.61
C ASP A 275 21.49 -39.08 -34.69
N LEU A 276 21.35 -40.40 -34.61
CA LEU A 276 20.42 -41.04 -33.68
C LEU A 276 20.79 -40.73 -32.22
N GLU A 277 22.06 -40.77 -31.87
CA GLU A 277 22.58 -40.43 -30.53
C GLU A 277 22.35 -38.95 -30.18
N ARG A 278 22.48 -38.03 -31.16
CA ARG A 278 22.12 -36.60 -30.99
C ARG A 278 20.62 -36.41 -30.82
N TRP A 279 19.81 -37.17 -31.57
CA TRP A 279 18.36 -37.17 -31.42
C TRP A 279 17.93 -37.65 -30.03
N GLY A 280 18.56 -38.69 -29.49
CA GLY A 280 18.33 -39.15 -28.12
C GLY A 280 18.49 -38.03 -27.08
N LYS A 281 19.56 -37.24 -27.19
CA LYS A 281 19.74 -36.05 -26.34
C LYS A 281 18.67 -34.99 -26.61
N ALA A 282 18.43 -34.63 -27.87
CA ALA A 282 17.46 -33.59 -28.24
C ALA A 282 16.04 -33.90 -27.73
N VAL A 283 15.61 -35.17 -27.86
CA VAL A 283 14.30 -35.63 -27.39
C VAL A 283 14.24 -35.70 -25.86
N GLY A 284 15.33 -36.14 -25.23
CA GLY A 284 15.44 -36.29 -23.78
C GLY A 284 15.63 -34.98 -23.01
N THR A 285 16.09 -33.91 -23.67
CA THR A 285 16.18 -32.55 -23.09
C THR A 285 15.08 -31.61 -23.57
N GLY A 286 14.22 -32.04 -24.50
CA GLY A 286 13.18 -31.20 -25.07
C GLY A 286 13.70 -30.03 -25.92
N ALA A 287 14.90 -30.17 -26.52
CA ALA A 287 15.65 -29.07 -27.15
C ALA A 287 14.88 -28.29 -28.24
N THR A 288 13.80 -28.86 -28.78
CA THR A 288 12.97 -28.27 -29.84
C THR A 288 11.55 -27.93 -29.40
N LEU A 289 11.25 -28.01 -28.09
CA LEU A 289 9.94 -27.74 -27.49
C LEU A 289 10.05 -26.58 -26.50
N SER A 290 8.95 -25.87 -26.30
CA SER A 290 8.81 -24.99 -25.13
C SER A 290 8.87 -25.83 -23.86
N GLU A 291 9.26 -25.19 -22.76
CA GLU A 291 9.26 -25.85 -21.45
C GLU A 291 7.89 -26.45 -21.13
N ALA A 292 6.80 -25.72 -21.37
CA ALA A 292 5.44 -26.20 -21.14
C ALA A 292 5.11 -27.48 -21.92
N GLU A 293 5.42 -27.54 -23.22
CA GLU A 293 5.17 -28.75 -24.03
C GLU A 293 6.09 -29.90 -23.61
N PHE A 294 7.36 -29.62 -23.32
CA PHE A 294 8.26 -30.64 -22.83
C PHE A 294 7.81 -31.22 -21.47
N VAL A 295 7.33 -30.37 -20.56
CA VAL A 295 6.70 -30.82 -19.31
C VAL A 295 5.47 -31.69 -19.60
N ALA A 296 4.60 -31.28 -20.53
CA ALA A 296 3.44 -32.08 -20.93
C ALA A 296 3.86 -33.46 -21.48
N ARG A 297 4.96 -33.52 -22.25
CA ARG A 297 5.57 -34.78 -22.71
C ARG A 297 6.00 -35.64 -21.53
N MET A 298 6.71 -35.07 -20.57
CA MET A 298 7.20 -35.80 -19.41
C MET A 298 6.08 -36.26 -18.46
N LYS A 299 4.99 -35.50 -18.35
CA LYS A 299 3.80 -35.86 -17.57
C LYS A 299 2.92 -36.94 -18.23
N SER A 300 3.13 -37.24 -19.51
CA SER A 300 2.31 -38.19 -20.29
C SER A 300 2.66 -39.67 -20.10
N PHE A 301 3.80 -39.97 -19.46
CA PHE A 301 4.25 -41.34 -19.24
C PHE A 301 3.27 -42.10 -18.35
N GLY A 302 2.91 -43.31 -18.80
CA GLY A 302 2.08 -44.23 -18.03
C GLY A 302 2.35 -45.68 -18.38
N SER A 303 1.79 -46.59 -17.59
CA SER A 303 2.12 -48.03 -17.60
C SER A 303 1.85 -48.66 -18.95
N THR A 304 2.75 -49.54 -19.39
CA THR A 304 2.58 -50.39 -20.58
C THR A 304 2.00 -51.77 -20.26
N LYS A 305 1.93 -52.14 -18.97
CA LYS A 305 1.62 -53.51 -18.50
C LYS A 305 0.29 -54.11 -18.98
N SER A 306 -0.65 -53.29 -19.44
CA SER A 306 -1.92 -53.78 -20.01
C SER A 306 -1.74 -54.44 -21.38
N ASP A 307 -0.60 -54.22 -22.05
CA ASP A 307 -0.26 -54.80 -23.33
C ASP A 307 0.92 -55.78 -23.19
N PRO A 308 0.67 -57.10 -23.19
CA PRO A 308 1.73 -58.10 -23.07
C PRO A 308 2.65 -58.17 -24.30
N ASN A 309 2.27 -57.55 -25.42
CA ASN A 309 3.05 -57.50 -26.65
C ASN A 309 3.72 -56.13 -26.86
N SER A 310 3.70 -55.25 -25.85
CA SER A 310 4.40 -53.98 -25.93
C SER A 310 5.91 -54.22 -26.05
N PRO A 311 6.65 -53.38 -26.78
CA PRO A 311 8.11 -53.39 -26.68
C PRO A 311 8.55 -53.17 -25.23
N GLU A 312 9.73 -53.68 -24.87
CA GLU A 312 10.25 -53.65 -23.50
C GLU A 312 10.38 -52.21 -22.97
N TYR A 313 9.34 -51.77 -22.26
CA TYR A 313 9.24 -50.46 -21.62
C TYR A 313 8.55 -50.60 -20.27
N ASP A 314 9.05 -49.86 -19.28
CA ASP A 314 8.35 -49.70 -18.00
C ASP A 314 7.12 -48.80 -18.15
N SER A 315 7.22 -47.79 -19.01
CA SER A 315 6.18 -46.82 -19.27
C SER A 315 6.31 -46.19 -20.66
N TYR A 316 5.21 -45.67 -21.18
CA TYR A 316 5.16 -45.00 -22.48
C TYR A 316 4.42 -43.67 -22.37
N GLY A 317 5.04 -42.63 -22.93
CA GLY A 317 4.52 -41.27 -23.01
C GLY A 317 4.30 -40.83 -24.46
N PHE A 318 4.37 -39.53 -24.71
CA PHE A 318 4.13 -38.94 -26.01
C PHE A 318 5.26 -39.30 -27.01
N GLY A 319 5.08 -40.43 -27.70
CA GLY A 319 6.01 -40.99 -28.69
C GLY A 319 7.39 -41.39 -28.16
N MET A 320 7.48 -41.76 -26.88
CA MET A 320 8.72 -42.22 -26.23
C MET A 320 8.40 -43.26 -25.17
N GLY A 321 9.28 -44.24 -25.01
CA GLY A 321 9.25 -45.18 -23.91
C GLY A 321 10.32 -44.91 -22.86
N GLU A 322 10.16 -45.53 -21.71
CA GLU A 322 11.08 -45.48 -20.57
C GLU A 322 11.59 -46.89 -20.26
N ILE A 323 12.91 -47.02 -20.06
CA ILE A 323 13.54 -48.23 -19.52
C ILE A 323 14.44 -47.81 -18.37
N GLN A 324 14.14 -48.28 -17.16
CA GLN A 324 14.95 -48.04 -15.96
C GLN A 324 15.24 -46.54 -15.70
N GLY A 325 14.29 -45.66 -16.02
CA GLY A 325 14.43 -44.20 -15.87
C GLY A 325 15.05 -43.48 -17.07
N TRP A 326 15.62 -44.21 -18.04
CA TRP A 326 16.11 -43.65 -19.29
C TRP A 326 14.97 -43.49 -20.27
N ILE A 327 14.94 -42.37 -20.99
CA ILE A 327 13.86 -42.03 -21.92
C ILE A 327 14.36 -42.06 -23.36
N GLY A 328 13.52 -42.55 -24.26
CA GLY A 328 13.89 -42.66 -25.66
C GLY A 328 12.92 -43.54 -26.42
N HIS A 329 13.42 -44.35 -27.33
CA HIS A 329 12.57 -45.26 -28.10
C HIS A 329 13.39 -46.42 -28.68
N THR A 330 12.76 -47.60 -28.77
CA THR A 330 13.23 -48.80 -29.49
C THR A 330 12.63 -48.87 -30.89
N GLY A 331 13.29 -49.55 -31.82
CA GLY A 331 12.79 -49.79 -33.16
C GLY A 331 12.99 -51.25 -33.51
N ASN A 332 11.94 -51.92 -33.98
CA ASN A 332 12.04 -53.28 -34.51
C ASN A 332 11.26 -53.36 -35.83
N GLY A 333 11.83 -54.07 -36.78
CA GLY A 333 11.14 -54.60 -37.95
C GLY A 333 12.02 -54.57 -39.19
N LEU A 334 11.63 -55.37 -40.21
CA LEU A 334 12.20 -55.30 -41.55
C LEU A 334 13.74 -55.36 -41.55
N GLY A 335 14.29 -56.29 -40.78
CA GLY A 335 15.73 -56.59 -40.73
C GLY A 335 16.59 -55.68 -39.86
N PHE A 336 16.01 -54.77 -39.08
CA PHE A 336 16.76 -53.90 -38.17
C PHE A 336 16.10 -53.81 -36.80
N GLU A 337 16.95 -53.81 -35.78
CA GLU A 337 16.58 -53.55 -34.40
C GLU A 337 17.47 -52.45 -33.83
N VAL A 338 16.87 -51.39 -33.30
CA VAL A 338 17.58 -50.20 -32.82
C VAL A 338 17.06 -49.74 -31.47
N LEU A 339 17.89 -49.04 -30.72
CA LEU A 339 17.51 -48.37 -29.48
C LEU A 339 18.29 -47.08 -29.36
N VAL A 340 17.61 -46.04 -28.88
CA VAL A 340 18.26 -44.85 -28.35
C VAL A 340 17.61 -44.47 -27.05
N MET A 341 18.42 -44.33 -26.00
CA MET A 341 17.98 -43.98 -24.66
C MET A 341 18.87 -42.87 -24.10
N TYR A 342 18.25 -41.94 -23.38
CA TYR A 342 18.91 -40.80 -22.76
C TYR A 342 18.60 -40.72 -21.26
N ASP A 343 19.65 -40.53 -20.45
CA ASP A 343 19.55 -40.24 -19.03
C ASP A 343 19.79 -38.75 -18.76
N ARG A 344 18.72 -38.09 -18.30
CA ARG A 344 18.74 -36.68 -17.92
C ARG A 344 19.61 -36.41 -16.70
N ALA A 345 19.70 -37.34 -15.76
CA ALA A 345 20.40 -37.13 -14.51
C ALA A 345 21.91 -37.03 -14.71
N THR A 346 22.45 -37.72 -15.72
CA THR A 346 23.89 -37.82 -15.98
C THR A 346 24.34 -37.25 -17.34
N ASP A 347 23.40 -36.74 -18.15
CA ASP A 347 23.61 -36.28 -19.53
C ASP A 347 24.29 -37.35 -20.39
N ARG A 348 23.72 -38.57 -20.36
CA ARG A 348 24.24 -39.74 -21.07
C ARG A 348 23.28 -40.23 -22.14
N THR A 349 23.81 -40.65 -23.28
CA THR A 349 23.05 -41.35 -24.33
C THR A 349 23.68 -42.71 -24.61
N ILE A 350 22.84 -43.75 -24.72
CA ILE A 350 23.25 -45.03 -25.31
C ILE A 350 22.41 -45.26 -26.56
N THR A 351 23.09 -45.62 -27.64
CA THR A 351 22.48 -45.94 -28.93
C THR A 351 22.97 -47.31 -29.38
N VAL A 352 22.05 -48.20 -29.75
CA VAL A 352 22.33 -49.57 -30.21
C VAL A 352 21.66 -49.73 -31.58
N LEU A 353 22.39 -50.22 -32.57
CA LEU A 353 21.84 -50.57 -33.88
C LEU A 353 22.32 -51.96 -34.28
N PHE A 354 21.36 -52.83 -34.56
CA PHE A 354 21.57 -54.18 -35.09
C PHE A 354 20.99 -54.26 -36.49
N ASN A 355 21.69 -54.99 -37.36
CA ASN A 355 21.20 -55.32 -38.69
C ASN A 355 20.49 -56.68 -38.73
N ALA A 356 19.79 -57.04 -37.65
CA ALA A 356 18.91 -58.19 -37.64
C ALA A 356 17.60 -57.87 -36.91
N ALA A 357 16.50 -58.42 -37.40
CA ALA A 357 15.26 -58.59 -36.64
C ALA A 357 15.17 -60.06 -36.20
N ASN A 358 15.13 -60.30 -34.90
CA ASN A 358 15.24 -61.63 -34.32
C ASN A 358 13.88 -62.13 -33.82
N ALA A 359 13.48 -63.33 -34.23
CA ALA A 359 12.23 -63.95 -33.78
C ALA A 359 12.33 -64.51 -32.35
N ASP A 360 13.53 -64.88 -31.90
CA ASP A 360 13.74 -65.44 -30.56
C ASP A 360 13.85 -64.34 -29.48
N ASP A 361 14.06 -63.08 -29.88
CA ASP A 361 14.18 -61.94 -28.99
C ASP A 361 13.88 -60.62 -29.74
N HIS A 362 12.62 -60.19 -29.70
CA HIS A 362 12.15 -58.96 -30.36
C HIS A 362 12.62 -57.67 -29.66
N ASP A 363 13.26 -57.78 -28.50
CA ASP A 363 13.71 -56.65 -27.68
C ASP A 363 15.22 -56.70 -27.42
N ALA A 364 15.98 -57.37 -28.31
CA ALA A 364 17.41 -57.58 -28.15
C ALA A 364 18.21 -56.28 -27.88
N PRO A 365 17.93 -55.13 -28.52
CA PRO A 365 18.60 -53.86 -28.16
C PRO A 365 18.33 -53.41 -26.73
N ALA A 366 17.12 -53.63 -26.20
CA ALA A 366 16.75 -53.28 -24.83
C ALA A 366 17.46 -54.19 -23.82
N HIS A 367 17.54 -55.49 -24.10
CA HIS A 367 18.29 -56.44 -23.27
C HIS A 367 19.79 -56.11 -23.24
N LEU A 368 20.41 -55.83 -24.41
CA LEU A 368 21.81 -55.37 -24.45
C LEU A 368 21.96 -54.05 -23.68
N PHE A 369 21.05 -53.09 -23.87
CA PHE A 369 21.09 -51.83 -23.13
C PHE A 369 21.09 -52.05 -21.60
N GLN A 370 20.23 -52.92 -21.07
CA GLN A 370 20.20 -53.25 -19.65
C GLN A 370 21.48 -53.95 -19.17
N GLU A 371 22.05 -54.86 -19.98
CA GLU A 371 23.35 -55.49 -19.69
C GLU A 371 24.49 -54.46 -19.62
N LEU A 372 24.52 -53.52 -20.59
CA LEU A 372 25.49 -52.43 -20.64
C LEU A 372 25.37 -51.52 -19.42
N LEU A 373 24.15 -51.21 -18.95
CA LEU A 373 23.93 -50.45 -17.73
C LEU A 373 24.58 -51.16 -16.52
N GLY A 374 24.37 -52.46 -16.37
CA GLY A 374 24.99 -53.27 -15.32
C GLY A 374 26.52 -53.24 -15.36
N LEU A 375 27.12 -53.38 -16.54
CA LEU A 375 28.58 -53.32 -16.74
C LEU A 375 29.17 -51.93 -16.45
N LEU A 376 28.41 -50.87 -16.73
CA LEU A 376 28.79 -49.49 -16.46
C LEU A 376 28.58 -49.09 -14.98
N GLY A 377 28.24 -50.06 -14.12
CA GLY A 377 27.96 -49.84 -12.70
C GLY A 377 26.77 -48.92 -12.46
N TRP A 378 25.87 -48.80 -13.44
CA TRP A 378 24.59 -48.15 -13.22
C TRP A 378 23.74 -49.11 -12.40
N THR A 379 23.49 -48.74 -11.14
CA THR A 379 22.53 -49.43 -10.28
C THR A 379 21.32 -48.53 -10.08
N PRO A 380 20.10 -49.08 -10.13
CA PRO A 380 18.95 -48.38 -9.58
C PRO A 380 19.27 -47.92 -8.15
N PRO A 381 18.92 -46.68 -7.77
CA PRO A 381 19.11 -46.17 -6.43
C PRO A 381 18.58 -47.15 -5.37
N ALA A 382 19.44 -47.55 -4.42
CA ALA A 382 19.03 -48.48 -3.37
C ALA A 382 17.85 -47.90 -2.55
N ASN A 383 16.86 -48.74 -2.24
CA ASN A 383 15.65 -48.41 -1.47
C ASN A 383 14.57 -47.58 -2.21
N GLN A 384 14.48 -47.66 -3.54
CA GLN A 384 13.26 -47.22 -4.24
C GLN A 384 12.04 -48.03 -3.79
N ARG A 385 11.12 -47.37 -3.08
CA ARG A 385 9.89 -47.97 -2.58
C ARG A 385 8.75 -47.04 -2.93
N GLN A 386 7.91 -47.44 -3.87
CA GLN A 386 6.63 -46.79 -4.09
C GLN A 386 5.60 -47.33 -3.09
N VAL A 387 4.74 -46.46 -2.54
CA VAL A 387 3.59 -46.88 -1.75
C VAL A 387 2.34 -46.72 -2.60
N VAL A 388 1.66 -47.84 -2.85
CA VAL A 388 0.53 -47.92 -3.79
C VAL A 388 -0.66 -48.50 -3.05
N ALA A 389 -1.77 -47.77 -3.05
CA ALA A 389 -3.06 -48.21 -2.52
C ALA A 389 -4.11 -48.11 -3.63
N ASP A 390 -4.47 -49.24 -4.23
CA ASP A 390 -5.47 -49.32 -5.29
C ASP A 390 -6.59 -50.27 -4.86
N GLY A 391 -7.70 -49.71 -4.36
CA GLY A 391 -8.82 -50.47 -3.78
C GLY A 391 -8.60 -51.07 -2.38
N GLY A 392 -7.40 -51.00 -1.81
CA GLY A 392 -7.07 -51.50 -0.47
C GLY A 392 -6.17 -50.55 0.34
N PRO A 393 -6.00 -50.76 1.65
CA PRO A 393 -5.16 -49.91 2.49
C PRO A 393 -3.66 -50.18 2.30
N ALA A 394 -2.83 -49.14 2.43
CA ALA A 394 -1.37 -49.24 2.50
C ALA A 394 -0.83 -48.33 3.61
N VAL A 395 0.31 -48.72 4.20
CA VAL A 395 1.01 -47.91 5.21
C VAL A 395 2.35 -47.47 4.64
N VAL A 396 2.63 -46.17 4.73
CA VAL A 396 3.95 -45.62 4.49
C VAL A 396 4.73 -45.57 5.80
N SER A 397 5.78 -46.40 5.88
CA SER A 397 6.62 -46.49 7.08
C SER A 397 7.50 -45.27 7.27
N ALA A 398 7.79 -44.91 8.52
CA ALA A 398 8.76 -43.86 8.87
C ALA A 398 10.11 -44.08 8.15
N GLY A 399 10.64 -43.03 7.53
CA GLY A 399 11.86 -43.08 6.70
C GLY A 399 11.72 -42.40 5.34
N THR A 400 12.68 -42.65 4.45
CA THR A 400 12.70 -42.07 3.10
C THR A 400 12.03 -43.00 2.09
N VAL A 401 11.08 -42.44 1.34
CA VAL A 401 10.34 -43.10 0.25
C VAL A 401 10.71 -42.39 -1.04
N TRP A 402 11.36 -43.13 -1.93
CA TRP A 402 11.80 -42.62 -3.24
C TRP A 402 10.80 -43.03 -4.32
N THR A 403 10.65 -42.20 -5.36
CA THR A 403 9.92 -42.63 -6.56
C THR A 403 10.67 -43.77 -7.24
N GLY A 404 10.04 -44.94 -7.30
CA GLY A 404 10.32 -45.99 -8.30
C GLY A 404 9.21 -46.02 -9.34
N LEU A 405 9.47 -46.75 -10.43
CA LEU A 405 8.70 -46.91 -11.67
C LEU A 405 7.16 -46.94 -11.56
N VAL A 406 6.52 -46.65 -12.69
CA VAL A 406 5.08 -46.60 -12.88
C VAL A 406 4.35 -47.84 -12.32
N SER A 407 3.40 -47.63 -11.41
CA SER A 407 2.46 -48.68 -11.01
C SER A 407 1.07 -48.13 -10.68
N GLY A 408 0.06 -49.00 -10.82
CA GLY A 408 -1.36 -48.66 -10.80
C GLY A 408 -1.99 -48.68 -12.20
N PRO A 409 -3.30 -48.99 -12.33
CA PRO A 409 -4.00 -49.18 -13.60
C PRO A 409 -4.07 -47.92 -14.48
N PHE A 410 -3.70 -46.75 -13.93
CA PHE A 410 -3.65 -45.47 -14.66
C PHE A 410 -2.24 -44.85 -14.77
N GLY A 411 -1.20 -45.56 -14.35
CA GLY A 411 0.18 -45.22 -14.73
C GLY A 411 0.78 -43.93 -14.16
N ALA A 412 0.25 -43.34 -13.08
CA ALA A 412 0.83 -42.11 -12.53
C ALA A 412 2.16 -42.37 -11.83
N ARG A 413 3.19 -41.58 -12.19
CA ARG A 413 4.45 -41.51 -11.46
C ARG A 413 4.20 -40.75 -10.14
N ALA A 414 4.42 -41.37 -8.99
CA ALA A 414 4.37 -40.71 -7.68
C ALA A 414 5.05 -41.58 -6.61
N ALA A 415 5.63 -40.99 -5.55
CA ALA A 415 6.18 -41.78 -4.45
C ALA A 415 5.07 -42.46 -3.62
N VAL A 416 3.93 -41.76 -3.50
CA VAL A 416 2.70 -42.28 -2.90
C VAL A 416 1.58 -42.17 -3.91
N TYR A 417 0.91 -43.28 -4.20
CA TYR A 417 -0.24 -43.36 -5.10
C TYR A 417 -1.43 -43.97 -4.38
N ALA A 418 -2.59 -43.29 -4.42
CA ALA A 418 -3.85 -43.83 -3.91
C ALA A 418 -4.97 -43.66 -4.95
N ALA A 419 -5.64 -44.74 -5.32
CA ALA A 419 -6.77 -44.73 -6.24
C ALA A 419 -7.83 -45.81 -5.96
N ASN A 420 -8.97 -45.71 -6.64
CA ASN A 420 -10.10 -46.64 -6.59
C ASN A 420 -10.59 -46.96 -5.16
N GLY A 421 -10.60 -45.97 -4.26
CA GLY A 421 -10.97 -46.15 -2.85
C GLY A 421 -9.85 -46.64 -1.93
N GLY A 422 -8.62 -46.79 -2.44
CA GLY A 422 -7.44 -47.13 -1.65
C GLY A 422 -7.07 -46.02 -0.64
N VAL A 423 -6.50 -46.41 0.49
CA VAL A 423 -6.19 -45.50 1.60
C VAL A 423 -4.71 -45.67 2.01
N VAL A 424 -3.94 -44.58 1.97
CA VAL A 424 -2.56 -44.56 2.47
C VAL A 424 -2.49 -43.78 3.78
N THR A 425 -1.90 -44.37 4.82
CA THR A 425 -1.60 -43.70 6.09
C THR A 425 -0.12 -43.80 6.43
N ALA A 426 0.41 -42.83 7.19
CA ALA A 426 1.77 -42.85 7.71
C ALA A 426 1.82 -43.34 9.17
N ASP A 427 2.78 -44.22 9.49
CA ASP A 427 3.03 -44.69 10.86
C ASP A 427 4.10 -43.87 11.64
N GLY A 428 4.67 -42.85 11.00
CA GLY A 428 5.62 -41.89 11.57
C GLY A 428 6.04 -40.83 10.53
N PRO A 429 7.04 -39.98 10.83
CA PRO A 429 7.49 -38.95 9.89
C PRO A 429 8.04 -39.53 8.58
N VAL A 430 7.57 -39.01 7.45
CA VAL A 430 7.94 -39.52 6.11
C VAL A 430 8.75 -38.48 5.33
N THR A 431 9.82 -38.92 4.67
CA THR A 431 10.54 -38.11 3.67
C THR A 431 10.23 -38.62 2.27
N LEU A 432 9.49 -37.86 1.48
CA LEU A 432 9.25 -38.14 0.06
C LEU A 432 10.29 -37.42 -0.81
N ALA A 433 10.98 -38.16 -1.67
CA ALA A 433 11.97 -37.61 -2.60
C ALA A 433 11.79 -38.23 -4.00
N PRO A 434 11.13 -37.52 -4.93
CA PRO A 434 11.01 -37.93 -6.30
C PRO A 434 12.33 -37.73 -7.04
N MET A 435 12.66 -38.70 -7.88
CA MET A 435 13.89 -38.79 -8.65
C MET A 435 13.74 -38.26 -10.07
N GLN A 436 12.50 -38.11 -10.54
CA GLN A 436 12.18 -37.75 -11.91
C GLN A 436 11.50 -36.39 -11.95
N ASP A 437 11.96 -35.53 -12.86
CA ASP A 437 11.39 -34.19 -13.08
C ASP A 437 9.90 -34.26 -13.48
N TYR A 438 9.13 -33.25 -13.05
CA TYR A 438 7.72 -32.99 -13.38
C TYR A 438 6.70 -34.00 -12.84
N VAL A 439 7.14 -34.88 -11.94
CA VAL A 439 6.33 -35.92 -11.31
C VAL A 439 5.81 -35.45 -9.95
N PRO A 440 4.50 -35.61 -9.63
CA PRO A 440 4.00 -35.28 -8.31
C PRO A 440 4.57 -36.24 -7.26
N ALA A 441 4.95 -35.75 -6.08
CA ALA A 441 5.42 -36.65 -5.02
C ALA A 441 4.28 -37.52 -4.46
N ILE A 442 3.05 -36.99 -4.43
CA ILE A 442 1.82 -37.70 -4.04
C ILE A 442 0.79 -37.56 -5.15
N PHE A 443 0.18 -38.68 -5.55
CA PHE A 443 -0.98 -38.68 -6.45
C PHE A 443 -2.18 -39.33 -5.74
N VAL A 444 -3.33 -38.66 -5.79
CA VAL A 444 -4.60 -39.18 -5.26
C VAL A 444 -5.68 -39.09 -6.34
N GLY A 445 -6.22 -40.23 -6.76
CA GLY A 445 -7.24 -40.31 -7.82
C GLY A 445 -8.44 -41.19 -7.43
N GLY A 446 -9.55 -41.14 -8.17
CA GLY A 446 -10.63 -42.16 -8.13
C GLY A 446 -11.11 -42.60 -6.74
N ASN A 447 -11.57 -41.67 -5.89
CA ASN A 447 -11.98 -41.93 -4.48
C ASN A 447 -10.84 -42.35 -3.52
N GLY A 448 -9.57 -42.26 -3.92
CA GLY A 448 -8.43 -42.57 -3.06
C GLY A 448 -8.23 -41.55 -1.94
N ARG A 449 -7.52 -41.96 -0.88
CA ARG A 449 -7.20 -41.10 0.27
C ARG A 449 -5.74 -41.25 0.69
N VAL A 450 -5.08 -40.13 0.98
CA VAL A 450 -3.72 -40.12 1.55
C VAL A 450 -3.69 -39.24 2.80
N ALA A 451 -3.19 -39.77 3.92
CA ALA A 451 -3.07 -39.06 5.18
C ALA A 451 -1.63 -39.18 5.74
N LEU A 452 -0.89 -38.07 5.68
CA LEU A 452 0.45 -37.93 6.27
C LEU A 452 0.38 -37.02 7.50
N ASP A 453 -0.10 -37.56 8.62
CA ASP A 453 -0.44 -36.76 9.80
C ASP A 453 0.62 -36.79 10.92
N GLN A 454 1.77 -37.41 10.68
CA GLN A 454 2.86 -37.58 11.65
C GLN A 454 4.08 -36.69 11.32
N GLY A 455 3.90 -35.64 10.52
CA GLY A 455 4.98 -34.76 10.05
C GLY A 455 5.83 -35.38 8.94
N GLY A 456 6.85 -34.64 8.50
CA GLY A 456 7.78 -35.11 7.47
C GLY A 456 8.17 -34.04 6.46
N THR A 457 8.80 -34.48 5.37
CA THR A 457 9.30 -33.60 4.31
C THR A 457 8.92 -34.16 2.94
N ILE A 458 8.34 -33.34 2.08
CA ILE A 458 8.12 -33.65 0.67
C ILE A 458 9.08 -32.78 -0.13
N SER A 459 10.07 -33.36 -0.79
CA SER A 459 10.72 -32.65 -1.89
C SER A 459 9.86 -32.87 -3.12
N ALA A 460 9.36 -31.82 -3.78
CA ALA A 460 8.80 -32.00 -5.11
C ALA A 460 9.94 -32.21 -6.12
N SER A 461 9.62 -32.87 -7.23
CA SER A 461 10.55 -32.94 -8.35
C SER A 461 10.65 -31.59 -9.05
N VAL A 462 11.65 -31.41 -9.93
CA VAL A 462 11.76 -30.18 -10.71
C VAL A 462 10.47 -29.95 -11.52
N GLY A 463 9.73 -28.88 -11.22
CA GLY A 463 8.46 -28.52 -11.88
C GLY A 463 7.28 -29.47 -11.62
N GLY A 464 7.43 -30.43 -10.70
CA GLY A 464 6.37 -31.34 -10.27
C GLY A 464 5.61 -30.82 -9.04
N ASP A 465 4.47 -31.44 -8.75
CA ASP A 465 3.66 -31.04 -7.61
C ASP A 465 4.13 -31.73 -6.31
N GLY A 466 4.02 -31.07 -5.16
CA GLY A 466 4.18 -31.74 -3.87
C GLY A 466 3.09 -32.79 -3.67
N ALA A 467 1.85 -32.44 -4.02
CA ALA A 467 0.74 -33.37 -4.12
C ALA A 467 -0.23 -32.94 -5.22
N PHE A 468 -0.73 -33.92 -5.98
CA PHE A 468 -1.76 -33.75 -6.99
C PHE A 468 -2.97 -34.63 -6.66
N VAL A 469 -4.13 -34.00 -6.49
CA VAL A 469 -5.38 -34.65 -6.07
C VAL A 469 -6.42 -34.45 -7.16
N GLN A 470 -6.95 -35.52 -7.72
CA GLN A 470 -7.92 -35.48 -8.81
C GLN A 470 -9.12 -36.39 -8.51
N GLY A 471 -10.28 -35.80 -8.18
CA GLY A 471 -11.49 -36.55 -7.82
C GLY A 471 -12.23 -37.18 -9.01
N GLY A 472 -12.28 -36.50 -10.15
CA GLY A 472 -13.15 -36.86 -11.27
C GLY A 472 -14.63 -36.73 -10.87
N SER A 473 -15.39 -37.81 -10.98
CA SER A 473 -16.78 -37.92 -10.45
C SER A 473 -16.85 -38.42 -9.00
N GLY A 474 -15.71 -38.66 -8.36
CA GLY A 474 -15.57 -39.18 -6.99
C GLY A 474 -14.90 -38.22 -5.99
N THR A 475 -14.65 -38.68 -4.76
CA THR A 475 -14.08 -37.91 -3.64
C THR A 475 -12.62 -38.32 -3.35
N ALA A 476 -11.66 -37.71 -4.04
CA ALA A 476 -10.23 -37.87 -3.70
C ALA A 476 -9.84 -36.94 -2.54
N GLU A 477 -9.13 -37.46 -1.53
CA GLU A 477 -8.82 -36.71 -0.30
C GLU A 477 -7.34 -36.76 0.09
N LEU A 478 -6.79 -35.62 0.49
CA LEU A 478 -5.44 -35.48 1.03
C LEU A 478 -5.47 -34.82 2.41
N SER A 479 -4.78 -35.40 3.40
CA SER A 479 -4.48 -34.78 4.70
C SER A 479 -2.98 -34.69 4.92
N LEU A 480 -2.47 -33.50 5.23
CA LEU A 480 -1.07 -33.27 5.60
C LEU A 480 -1.01 -32.51 6.92
N THR A 481 -0.33 -33.06 7.92
CA THR A 481 -0.12 -32.40 9.22
C THR A 481 1.37 -32.31 9.56
N GLY A 482 1.88 -31.09 9.78
CA GLY A 482 3.28 -30.84 10.16
C GLY A 482 4.32 -31.14 9.07
N VAL A 483 3.91 -31.15 7.80
CA VAL A 483 4.74 -31.50 6.65
C VAL A 483 5.43 -30.27 6.04
N ALA A 484 6.70 -30.39 5.67
CA ALA A 484 7.42 -29.37 4.90
C ALA A 484 7.55 -29.79 3.42
N VAL A 485 6.96 -29.02 2.51
CA VAL A 485 7.03 -29.20 1.06
C VAL A 485 8.08 -28.26 0.48
N ALA A 486 9.15 -28.82 -0.09
CA ALA A 486 10.21 -28.12 -0.77
C ALA A 486 10.02 -28.24 -2.29
N LEU A 487 9.62 -27.15 -2.93
CA LEU A 487 9.40 -27.05 -4.36
C LEU A 487 10.71 -26.76 -5.08
N ARG A 488 11.03 -27.60 -6.05
CA ARG A 488 12.19 -27.46 -6.94
C ARG A 488 11.60 -27.14 -8.31
N GLY A 489 11.88 -26.00 -8.89
CA GLY A 489 11.21 -25.59 -10.12
C GLY A 489 11.50 -24.15 -10.49
N ASP A 490 10.74 -23.64 -11.43
CA ASP A 490 10.65 -22.23 -11.77
C ASP A 490 9.27 -21.68 -11.37
N ALA A 491 9.06 -20.37 -11.46
CA ALA A 491 7.77 -19.76 -11.11
C ALA A 491 6.64 -20.09 -12.11
N VAL A 492 6.87 -20.98 -13.08
CA VAL A 492 5.96 -21.30 -14.19
C VAL A 492 5.35 -22.68 -14.02
N THR A 493 6.06 -23.62 -13.39
CA THR A 493 5.65 -25.01 -13.24
C THR A 493 5.62 -25.46 -11.78
N GLY A 494 4.89 -26.54 -11.50
CA GLY A 494 4.79 -27.16 -10.17
C GLY A 494 3.89 -26.42 -9.19
N THR A 495 3.25 -27.19 -8.30
CA THR A 495 2.38 -26.70 -7.23
C THR A 495 2.73 -27.38 -5.91
N GLY A 496 2.67 -26.67 -4.79
CA GLY A 496 2.75 -27.34 -3.47
C GLY A 496 1.68 -28.40 -3.29
N VAL A 497 0.41 -27.99 -3.40
CA VAL A 497 -0.76 -28.89 -3.44
C VAL A 497 -1.72 -28.40 -4.54
N ASP A 498 -1.94 -29.23 -5.56
CA ASP A 498 -2.92 -29.00 -6.63
C ASP A 498 -4.12 -29.94 -6.45
N VAL A 499 -5.30 -29.37 -6.25
CA VAL A 499 -6.57 -30.10 -6.08
C VAL A 499 -7.50 -29.78 -7.23
N ARG A 500 -7.91 -30.81 -7.96
CA ARG A 500 -8.77 -30.70 -9.12
C ARG A 500 -10.03 -31.55 -9.03
N GLY A 501 -11.10 -31.01 -9.62
CA GLY A 501 -12.35 -31.68 -9.99
C GLY A 501 -12.84 -32.75 -9.00
N GLY A 502 -13.60 -32.36 -7.97
CA GLY A 502 -14.14 -33.27 -6.94
C GLY A 502 -13.18 -33.59 -5.80
N GLY A 503 -11.91 -33.18 -5.90
CA GLY A 503 -10.90 -33.41 -4.86
C GLY A 503 -11.01 -32.47 -3.66
N SER A 504 -10.45 -32.89 -2.53
CA SER A 504 -10.27 -32.04 -1.33
C SER A 504 -8.94 -32.26 -0.64
N ALA A 505 -8.41 -31.21 0.00
CA ALA A 505 -7.22 -31.28 0.84
C ALA A 505 -7.37 -30.53 2.17
N VAL A 506 -6.85 -31.10 3.24
CA VAL A 506 -6.76 -30.50 4.58
C VAL A 506 -5.29 -30.41 4.99
N LEU A 507 -4.83 -29.19 5.28
CA LEU A 507 -3.42 -28.89 5.59
C LEU A 507 -3.31 -28.24 6.97
N ASN A 508 -2.56 -28.86 7.88
CA ASN A 508 -2.39 -28.36 9.25
C ASN A 508 -0.91 -28.15 9.58
N GLY A 509 -0.48 -26.91 9.78
CA GLY A 509 0.92 -26.58 10.09
C GLY A 509 1.91 -26.92 8.98
N VAL A 510 1.44 -26.91 7.72
CA VAL A 510 2.26 -27.23 6.54
C VAL A 510 3.14 -26.04 6.17
N ARG A 511 4.40 -26.31 5.79
CA ARG A 511 5.31 -25.30 5.23
C ARG A 511 5.54 -25.60 3.76
N ILE A 512 5.45 -24.60 2.88
CA ILE A 512 5.70 -24.74 1.44
C ILE A 512 6.74 -23.69 1.06
N SER A 513 7.86 -24.10 0.46
CA SER A 513 8.93 -23.18 0.11
C SER A 513 9.62 -23.55 -1.19
N GLY A 514 10.21 -22.57 -1.88
CA GLY A 514 10.99 -22.79 -3.10
C GLY A 514 10.48 -21.99 -4.29
N ALA A 515 10.47 -22.62 -5.47
CA ALA A 515 10.07 -22.00 -6.72
C ALA A 515 9.02 -22.87 -7.41
N ALA A 516 7.88 -22.26 -7.72
CA ALA A 516 6.71 -22.94 -8.29
C ALA A 516 5.72 -21.94 -8.88
N GLN A 517 4.80 -22.44 -9.70
CA GLN A 517 3.64 -21.69 -10.17
C GLN A 517 2.75 -21.27 -9.00
N ALA A 518 2.43 -22.19 -8.08
CA ALA A 518 1.59 -21.89 -6.94
C ALA A 518 1.96 -22.72 -5.69
N ALA A 519 1.76 -22.18 -4.48
CA ALA A 519 1.85 -23.00 -3.28
C ALA A 519 0.61 -23.89 -3.15
N LEU A 520 -0.58 -23.31 -3.35
CA LEU A 520 -1.86 -24.00 -3.37
C LEU A 520 -2.61 -23.67 -4.66
N HIS A 521 -3.17 -24.70 -5.30
CA HIS A 521 -4.11 -24.52 -6.40
C HIS A 521 -5.37 -25.37 -6.17
N ALA A 522 -6.54 -24.76 -6.31
CA ALA A 522 -7.83 -25.47 -6.31
C ALA A 522 -8.65 -25.08 -7.52
N GLY A 523 -9.09 -26.04 -8.34
CA GLY A 523 -9.96 -25.73 -9.47
C GLY A 523 -10.41 -26.90 -10.34
N GLY A 524 -10.85 -26.59 -11.56
CA GLY A 524 -11.45 -27.54 -12.50
C GLY A 524 -12.95 -27.34 -12.69
N THR A 525 -13.57 -28.25 -13.46
CA THR A 525 -14.99 -28.18 -13.82
C THR A 525 -15.93 -28.54 -12.67
N ALA A 526 -15.54 -29.50 -11.83
CA ALA A 526 -16.23 -29.86 -10.59
C ALA A 526 -15.63 -29.14 -9.36
N PRO A 527 -16.38 -28.97 -8.26
CA PRO A 527 -15.89 -28.32 -7.04
C PRO A 527 -14.60 -28.95 -6.52
N ALA A 528 -13.62 -28.13 -6.18
CA ALA A 528 -12.36 -28.53 -5.56
C ALA A 528 -12.10 -27.66 -4.33
N SER A 529 -11.62 -28.24 -3.23
CA SER A 529 -11.45 -27.51 -1.98
C SER A 529 -10.12 -27.74 -1.28
N ILE A 530 -9.55 -26.67 -0.72
CA ILE A 530 -8.40 -26.73 0.18
C ILE A 530 -8.73 -25.97 1.46
N SER A 531 -8.52 -26.61 2.62
CA SER A 531 -8.59 -25.96 3.93
C SER A 531 -7.21 -26.03 4.58
N ALA A 532 -6.63 -24.87 4.91
CA ALA A 532 -5.28 -24.79 5.46
C ALA A 532 -5.23 -23.95 6.75
N THR A 533 -4.77 -24.57 7.85
CA THR A 533 -4.57 -23.91 9.14
C THR A 533 -3.08 -23.84 9.47
N GLY A 534 -2.57 -22.66 9.80
CA GLY A 534 -1.16 -22.46 10.14
C GLY A 534 -0.20 -22.73 8.97
N LEU A 535 -0.64 -22.49 7.73
CA LEU A 535 0.19 -22.65 6.54
C LEU A 535 1.29 -21.58 6.53
N SER A 536 2.52 -21.96 6.17
CA SER A 536 3.62 -21.03 5.91
C SER A 536 4.11 -21.21 4.48
N VAL A 537 4.02 -20.17 3.66
CA VAL A 537 4.49 -20.16 2.26
C VAL A 537 5.65 -19.16 2.14
N ASP A 538 6.76 -19.59 1.55
CA ASP A 538 7.89 -18.73 1.15
C ASP A 538 8.36 -19.10 -0.27
N LEU A 539 7.85 -18.38 -1.26
CA LEU A 539 8.19 -18.60 -2.68
C LEU A 539 9.01 -17.46 -3.25
N VAL A 540 9.85 -17.79 -4.25
CA VAL A 540 10.61 -16.78 -5.01
C VAL A 540 9.76 -15.96 -5.98
N GLY A 541 8.51 -16.38 -6.25
CA GLY A 541 7.55 -15.76 -7.17
C GLY A 541 6.29 -16.63 -7.30
N GLY A 542 5.47 -16.38 -8.33
CA GLY A 542 4.30 -17.22 -8.62
C GLY A 542 3.05 -16.85 -7.79
N HIS A 543 2.30 -17.84 -7.32
CA HIS A 543 1.05 -17.62 -6.58
C HIS A 543 1.10 -18.25 -5.18
N GLY A 544 0.62 -17.56 -4.15
CA GLY A 544 0.48 -18.16 -2.82
C GLY A 544 -0.67 -19.15 -2.79
N ALA A 545 -1.89 -18.64 -2.93
CA ALA A 545 -3.10 -19.45 -3.07
C ALA A 545 -3.86 -19.06 -4.33
N TRP A 546 -4.10 -20.03 -5.22
CA TRP A 546 -4.75 -19.81 -6.51
C TRP A 546 -6.02 -20.65 -6.65
N ALA A 547 -7.17 -19.99 -6.65
CA ALA A 547 -8.46 -20.62 -6.92
C ALA A 547 -8.91 -20.31 -8.36
N THR A 548 -9.26 -21.36 -9.11
CA THR A 548 -9.79 -21.25 -10.47
C THR A 548 -11.12 -22.01 -10.60
N GLY A 549 -12.03 -21.54 -11.47
CA GLY A 549 -13.32 -22.20 -11.69
C GLY A 549 -14.10 -22.43 -10.39
N ASN A 550 -14.62 -23.64 -10.16
CA ASN A 550 -15.32 -24.02 -8.91
C ASN A 550 -14.38 -24.30 -7.71
N GLY A 551 -13.17 -23.72 -7.70
CA GLY A 551 -12.20 -23.87 -6.63
C GLY A 551 -12.49 -23.02 -5.40
N THR A 552 -12.33 -23.60 -4.21
CA THR A 552 -12.43 -22.90 -2.92
C THR A 552 -11.19 -23.13 -2.06
N ILE A 553 -10.56 -22.07 -1.58
CA ILE A 553 -9.43 -22.15 -0.65
C ILE A 553 -9.77 -21.38 0.63
N ALA A 554 -9.67 -22.04 1.78
CA ALA A 554 -9.86 -21.44 3.10
C ALA A 554 -8.54 -21.47 3.89
N LEU A 555 -8.09 -20.31 4.35
CA LEU A 555 -6.85 -20.13 5.12
C LEU A 555 -7.17 -19.62 6.54
N SER A 556 -6.50 -20.16 7.55
CA SER A 556 -6.65 -19.75 8.95
C SER A 556 -5.29 -19.65 9.65
N GLY A 557 -4.93 -18.47 10.16
CA GLY A 557 -3.65 -18.25 10.84
C GLY A 557 -2.43 -18.48 9.95
N SER A 558 -2.56 -18.26 8.64
CA SER A 558 -1.54 -18.60 7.64
C SER A 558 -0.66 -17.40 7.27
N THR A 559 0.58 -17.66 6.86
CA THR A 559 1.52 -16.65 6.37
C THR A 559 1.96 -16.99 4.96
N ILE A 560 1.86 -16.05 4.03
CA ILE A 560 2.31 -16.17 2.64
C ILE A 560 3.31 -15.07 2.34
N VAL A 561 4.51 -15.45 1.91
CA VAL A 561 5.57 -14.54 1.48
C VAL A 561 5.97 -14.89 0.05
N LEU A 562 5.87 -13.92 -0.87
CA LEU A 562 6.33 -14.04 -2.25
C LEU A 562 7.44 -13.04 -2.51
N ARG A 563 8.67 -13.50 -2.74
CA ARG A 563 9.88 -12.65 -2.86
C ARG A 563 10.11 -12.07 -4.26
N GLY A 564 9.21 -12.34 -5.20
CA GLY A 564 9.25 -11.84 -6.57
C GLY A 564 7.84 -11.67 -7.13
N ALA A 565 7.76 -11.30 -8.42
CA ALA A 565 6.49 -11.02 -9.10
C ALA A 565 5.51 -12.19 -8.95
N GLY A 566 4.27 -11.86 -8.63
CA GLY A 566 3.31 -12.88 -8.22
C GLY A 566 2.06 -12.33 -7.54
N HIS A 567 1.18 -13.26 -7.16
CA HIS A 567 -0.10 -12.96 -6.53
C HIS A 567 -0.21 -13.72 -5.21
N GLY A 568 -0.33 -13.02 -4.09
CA GLY A 568 -0.46 -13.66 -2.78
C GLY A 568 -1.70 -14.55 -2.71
N LEU A 569 -2.86 -13.96 -2.97
CA LEU A 569 -4.13 -14.66 -3.15
C LEU A 569 -4.68 -14.33 -4.55
N LEU A 570 -5.06 -15.35 -5.32
CA LEU A 570 -5.57 -15.18 -6.68
C LEU A 570 -6.85 -16.01 -6.86
N ALA A 571 -8.00 -15.36 -6.93
CA ALA A 571 -9.27 -15.98 -7.29
C ALA A 571 -9.66 -15.54 -8.70
N THR A 572 -9.64 -16.46 -9.67
CA THR A 572 -9.90 -16.15 -11.09
C THR A 572 -11.02 -17.04 -11.64
N SER A 573 -12.05 -16.42 -12.21
CA SER A 573 -13.23 -17.06 -12.79
C SER A 573 -13.38 -16.70 -14.27
N LEU A 574 -13.63 -17.69 -15.12
CA LEU A 574 -14.15 -17.50 -16.49
C LEU A 574 -15.65 -17.84 -16.52
N ASP A 575 -16.01 -19.03 -16.03
CA ASP A 575 -17.36 -19.60 -16.14
C ASP A 575 -18.00 -20.00 -14.80
N ALA A 576 -17.25 -19.99 -13.68
CA ALA A 576 -17.68 -20.56 -12.40
C ALA A 576 -16.98 -19.89 -11.18
N PRO A 577 -17.64 -19.76 -10.02
CA PRO A 577 -17.18 -18.88 -8.92
C PRO A 577 -15.98 -19.43 -8.14
N ALA A 578 -14.80 -18.85 -8.38
CA ALA A 578 -13.59 -19.11 -7.60
C ALA A 578 -13.59 -18.32 -6.27
N ARG A 579 -13.28 -18.97 -5.15
CA ARG A 579 -13.40 -18.35 -3.82
C ARG A 579 -12.17 -18.56 -2.96
N ILE A 580 -11.71 -17.49 -2.31
CA ILE A 580 -10.67 -17.55 -1.27
C ILE A 580 -11.16 -16.86 0.00
N SER A 581 -11.01 -17.51 1.15
CA SER A 581 -11.19 -16.89 2.47
C SER A 581 -9.91 -16.98 3.30
N ALA A 582 -9.56 -15.90 3.99
CA ALA A 582 -8.39 -15.84 4.86
C ALA A 582 -8.75 -15.22 6.22
N LEU A 583 -8.57 -15.99 7.28
CA LEU A 583 -8.81 -15.59 8.67
C LEU A 583 -7.47 -15.47 9.40
N GLY A 584 -7.21 -14.35 10.07
CA GLY A 584 -5.99 -14.13 10.87
C GLY A 584 -4.69 -14.33 10.10
N SER A 585 -4.70 -14.10 8.79
CA SER A 585 -3.60 -14.48 7.89
C SER A 585 -2.79 -13.26 7.45
N THR A 586 -1.51 -13.46 7.14
CA THR A 586 -0.60 -12.42 6.63
C THR A 586 -0.13 -12.77 5.23
N VAL A 587 -0.20 -11.80 4.32
CA VAL A 587 0.27 -11.94 2.94
C VAL A 587 1.24 -10.80 2.64
N GLU A 588 2.47 -11.16 2.26
CA GLU A 588 3.52 -10.22 1.86
C GLU A 588 4.00 -10.57 0.45
N THR A 589 3.99 -9.60 -0.45
CA THR A 589 4.52 -9.79 -1.81
C THR A 589 5.56 -8.72 -2.14
N PHE A 590 6.61 -9.12 -2.84
CA PHE A 590 7.75 -8.27 -3.18
C PHE A 590 8.00 -8.29 -4.69
N GLY A 591 8.56 -7.20 -5.21
CA GLY A 591 8.89 -7.06 -6.63
C GLY A 591 7.87 -6.23 -7.40
N ALA A 592 8.29 -5.73 -8.56
CA ALA A 592 7.41 -4.99 -9.44
C ALA A 592 6.26 -5.88 -9.94
N PHE A 593 5.09 -5.28 -10.14
CA PHE A 593 3.87 -6.00 -10.58
C PHE A 593 3.48 -7.17 -9.67
N SER A 594 3.73 -7.04 -8.36
CA SER A 594 3.26 -7.99 -7.35
C SER A 594 1.89 -7.55 -6.80
N PHE A 595 1.02 -8.52 -6.50
CA PHE A 595 -0.33 -8.25 -6.04
C PHE A 595 -0.64 -9.03 -4.77
N GLY A 596 -1.24 -8.38 -3.79
CA GLY A 596 -1.52 -9.01 -2.50
C GLY A 596 -2.70 -9.98 -2.58
N ALA A 597 -3.87 -9.46 -2.94
CA ALA A 597 -5.07 -10.26 -3.20
C ALA A 597 -5.76 -9.83 -4.50
N VAL A 598 -6.14 -10.79 -5.33
CA VAL A 598 -6.78 -10.54 -6.62
C VAL A 598 -8.05 -11.36 -6.73
N ALA A 599 -9.15 -10.70 -7.08
CA ALA A 599 -10.42 -11.32 -7.42
C ALA A 599 -10.82 -10.88 -8.84
N GLN A 600 -10.87 -11.82 -9.78
CA GLN A 600 -11.03 -11.49 -11.19
C GLN A 600 -12.08 -12.40 -11.85
N GLY A 601 -13.05 -11.77 -12.53
CA GLY A 601 -14.13 -12.46 -13.23
C GLY A 601 -15.41 -12.61 -12.41
N ALA A 602 -16.52 -12.83 -13.12
CA ALA A 602 -17.85 -12.89 -12.52
C ALA A 602 -17.91 -13.99 -11.44
N GLY A 603 -18.36 -13.61 -10.24
CA GLY A 603 -18.52 -14.52 -9.11
C GLY A 603 -17.23 -14.87 -8.36
N ALA A 604 -16.06 -14.39 -8.82
CA ALA A 604 -14.82 -14.51 -8.08
C ALA A 604 -14.89 -13.69 -6.79
N SER A 605 -14.47 -14.27 -5.66
CA SER A 605 -14.54 -13.57 -4.37
C SER A 605 -13.36 -13.84 -3.45
N VAL A 606 -12.87 -12.79 -2.79
CA VAL A 606 -11.87 -12.88 -1.71
C VAL A 606 -12.44 -12.29 -0.42
N ALA A 607 -12.42 -13.05 0.67
CA ALA A 607 -12.87 -12.61 1.99
C ALA A 607 -11.71 -12.62 2.99
N LEU A 608 -11.43 -11.48 3.62
CA LEU A 608 -10.35 -11.29 4.59
C LEU A 608 -10.93 -10.92 5.95
N ALA A 609 -10.58 -11.68 6.99
CA ALA A 609 -10.98 -11.43 8.36
C ALA A 609 -9.76 -11.39 9.28
N GLY A 610 -9.57 -10.32 10.06
CA GLY A 610 -8.40 -10.16 10.94
C GLY A 610 -7.05 -10.30 10.24
N SER A 611 -6.99 -10.04 8.92
CA SER A 611 -5.85 -10.38 8.07
C SER A 611 -5.08 -9.13 7.63
N ARG A 612 -3.80 -9.32 7.30
CA ARG A 612 -2.90 -8.26 6.84
C ARG A 612 -2.36 -8.58 5.46
N ILE A 613 -2.48 -7.65 4.53
CA ILE A 613 -1.83 -7.70 3.23
C ILE A 613 -0.85 -6.54 3.12
N THR A 614 0.39 -6.83 2.75
CA THR A 614 1.40 -5.83 2.44
C THR A 614 2.09 -6.17 1.13
N THR A 615 2.22 -5.18 0.25
CA THR A 615 2.85 -5.37 -1.06
C THR A 615 3.97 -4.38 -1.24
N PHE A 616 5.09 -4.80 -1.84
CA PHE A 616 6.29 -4.00 -2.01
C PHE A 616 6.74 -4.04 -3.47
N GLY A 617 6.78 -2.88 -4.15
CA GLY A 617 7.28 -2.77 -5.51
C GLY A 617 6.65 -1.65 -6.33
N ALA A 618 7.29 -1.28 -7.44
CA ALA A 618 6.65 -0.37 -8.40
C ALA A 618 5.45 -1.08 -9.06
N PHE A 619 4.34 -0.36 -9.23
CA PHE A 619 3.11 -0.90 -9.82
C PHE A 619 2.53 -2.13 -9.08
N SER A 620 2.91 -2.34 -7.81
CA SER A 620 2.31 -3.38 -6.98
C SER A 620 1.02 -2.85 -6.33
N HIS A 621 -0.05 -3.65 -6.34
CA HIS A 621 -1.31 -3.27 -5.70
C HIS A 621 -1.63 -4.21 -4.53
N GLY A 622 -2.13 -3.64 -3.44
CA GLY A 622 -2.53 -4.41 -2.27
C GLY A 622 -3.67 -5.39 -2.59
N ALA A 623 -4.73 -4.87 -3.19
CA ALA A 623 -5.84 -5.65 -3.71
C ALA A 623 -6.20 -5.25 -5.15
N VAL A 624 -6.64 -6.22 -5.95
CA VAL A 624 -7.12 -5.99 -7.31
C VAL A 624 -8.49 -6.66 -7.51
N LEU A 625 -9.44 -5.93 -8.10
CA LEU A 625 -10.77 -6.44 -8.44
C LEU A 625 -11.07 -6.27 -9.93
N GLY A 626 -11.65 -7.30 -10.53
CA GLY A 626 -12.22 -7.27 -11.87
C GLY A 626 -13.74 -7.09 -11.89
N GLN A 627 -14.32 -6.94 -13.10
CA GLN A 627 -15.76 -6.88 -13.29
C GLN A 627 -16.47 -8.12 -12.70
N GLY A 628 -17.57 -7.87 -11.97
CA GLY A 628 -18.37 -8.92 -11.33
C GLY A 628 -17.69 -9.63 -10.14
N ALA A 629 -16.51 -9.19 -9.73
CA ALA A 629 -15.80 -9.71 -8.56
C ALA A 629 -16.17 -8.97 -7.28
N ALA A 630 -16.03 -9.65 -6.14
CA ALA A 630 -16.29 -9.09 -4.83
C ALA A 630 -15.13 -9.32 -3.86
N MET A 631 -14.83 -8.32 -3.04
CA MET A 631 -13.89 -8.45 -1.93
C MET A 631 -14.47 -7.88 -0.64
N ALA A 632 -14.29 -8.60 0.47
CA ALA A 632 -14.79 -8.19 1.77
C ALA A 632 -13.67 -8.24 2.81
N LEU A 633 -13.48 -7.16 3.55
CA LEU A 633 -12.49 -7.02 4.61
C LEU A 633 -13.19 -6.75 5.94
N ALA A 634 -12.91 -7.57 6.95
CA ALA A 634 -13.38 -7.40 8.31
C ALA A 634 -12.18 -7.38 9.27
N GLY A 635 -11.99 -6.31 10.05
CA GLY A 635 -10.84 -6.20 10.96
C GLY A 635 -9.48 -6.33 10.27
N SER A 636 -9.39 -6.01 8.98
CA SER A 636 -8.24 -6.33 8.13
C SER A 636 -7.50 -5.07 7.65
N SER A 637 -6.26 -5.22 7.22
CA SER A 637 -5.43 -4.11 6.74
C SER A 637 -4.78 -4.43 5.40
N ILE A 638 -4.84 -3.47 4.47
CA ILE A 638 -4.10 -3.50 3.21
C ILE A 638 -3.17 -2.30 3.14
N ARG A 639 -1.90 -2.58 2.89
CA ARG A 639 -0.85 -1.59 2.71
C ARG A 639 -0.07 -1.85 1.42
N ALA A 640 0.06 -0.84 0.57
CA ALA A 640 0.86 -0.94 -0.65
C ALA A 640 2.06 0.01 -0.62
N GLU A 641 3.26 -0.53 -0.78
CA GLU A 641 4.54 0.17 -0.68
C GLU A 641 5.20 0.21 -2.05
N GLY A 642 5.17 1.36 -2.71
CA GLY A 642 5.91 1.57 -3.95
C GLY A 642 5.34 2.65 -4.84
N LEU A 643 6.12 3.01 -5.86
CA LEU A 643 5.73 4.00 -6.85
C LEU A 643 4.54 3.49 -7.68
N ALA A 644 3.56 4.36 -7.91
CA ALA A 644 2.32 4.04 -8.63
C ALA A 644 1.55 2.82 -8.06
N ALA A 645 1.81 2.46 -6.80
CA ALA A 645 1.05 1.47 -6.08
C ALA A 645 -0.34 2.02 -5.72
N ALA A 646 -1.29 1.13 -5.45
CA ALA A 646 -2.58 1.50 -4.86
C ALA A 646 -2.94 0.45 -3.81
N ALA A 647 -3.61 0.86 -2.74
CA ALA A 647 -4.10 -0.13 -1.77
C ALA A 647 -5.13 -1.04 -2.45
N VAL A 648 -6.00 -0.46 -3.28
CA VAL A 648 -6.99 -1.18 -4.10
C VAL A 648 -6.98 -0.65 -5.54
N ALA A 649 -6.98 -1.56 -6.52
CA ALA A 649 -7.17 -1.25 -7.92
C ALA A 649 -8.37 -2.03 -8.50
N ALA A 650 -9.32 -1.35 -9.12
CA ALA A 650 -10.38 -1.96 -9.92
C ALA A 650 -10.02 -1.84 -11.41
N VAL A 651 -9.80 -2.97 -12.09
CA VAL A 651 -9.26 -3.02 -13.46
C VAL A 651 -10.01 -4.06 -14.32
N PRO A 652 -10.14 -3.85 -15.65
CA PRO A 652 -10.88 -4.75 -16.52
C PRO A 652 -10.24 -6.14 -16.62
N VAL A 653 -11.09 -7.11 -16.95
CA VAL A 653 -10.73 -8.49 -17.28
C VAL A 653 -10.88 -8.68 -18.79
N VAL A 654 -9.98 -9.43 -19.42
CA VAL A 654 -10.13 -9.86 -20.82
C VAL A 654 -11.12 -11.05 -20.88
N THR A 655 -12.41 -10.84 -20.58
CA THR A 655 -13.46 -11.86 -20.81
C THR A 655 -14.84 -11.28 -21.08
N THR A 656 -15.68 -12.09 -21.73
CA THR A 656 -16.99 -11.79 -22.34
C THR A 656 -18.16 -11.64 -21.36
N ALA A 657 -17.92 -11.41 -20.06
CA ALA A 657 -19.00 -11.25 -19.08
C ALA A 657 -19.63 -9.85 -19.18
N GLY A 658 -20.96 -9.78 -19.10
CA GLY A 658 -21.74 -8.55 -19.23
C GLY A 658 -21.45 -7.46 -18.18
N PRO A 659 -22.08 -6.29 -18.31
CA PRO A 659 -21.74 -5.08 -17.54
C PRO A 659 -22.05 -5.29 -16.05
N SER A 660 -21.03 -5.57 -15.24
CA SER A 660 -21.16 -5.70 -13.79
C SER A 660 -20.03 -4.96 -13.08
N SER A 661 -20.38 -4.18 -12.06
CA SER A 661 -19.42 -3.47 -11.21
C SER A 661 -18.68 -4.43 -10.27
N ALA A 662 -17.46 -4.05 -9.89
CA ALA A 662 -16.76 -4.67 -8.78
C ALA A 662 -17.32 -4.15 -7.44
N ALA A 663 -17.30 -5.00 -6.41
CA ALA A 663 -17.77 -4.64 -5.06
C ALA A 663 -16.67 -4.81 -4.02
N LEU A 664 -16.40 -3.76 -3.24
CA LEU A 664 -15.50 -3.78 -2.10
C LEU A 664 -16.24 -3.37 -0.82
N SER A 665 -16.20 -4.22 0.20
CA SER A 665 -16.75 -3.93 1.53
C SER A 665 -15.64 -3.91 2.58
N LEU A 666 -15.62 -2.86 3.40
CA LEU A 666 -14.70 -2.68 4.51
C LEU A 666 -15.50 -2.57 5.81
N ASP A 667 -15.18 -3.39 6.80
CA ASP A 667 -15.69 -3.28 8.16
C ASP A 667 -14.53 -3.32 9.15
N ALA A 668 -14.41 -2.30 10.00
CA ALA A 668 -13.30 -2.14 10.95
C ALA A 668 -11.91 -2.34 10.31
N SER A 669 -11.74 -1.91 9.05
CA SER A 669 -10.58 -2.23 8.22
C SER A 669 -9.82 -0.98 7.79
N SER A 670 -8.58 -1.15 7.32
CA SER A 670 -7.73 -0.03 6.90
C SER A 670 -7.11 -0.21 5.51
N LEU A 671 -7.09 0.86 4.73
CA LEU A 671 -6.44 0.95 3.42
C LEU A 671 -5.41 2.08 3.42
N SER A 672 -4.20 1.80 2.93
CA SER A 672 -3.15 2.81 2.76
C SER A 672 -2.19 2.45 1.64
N ALA A 673 -1.62 3.47 0.98
CA ALA A 673 -0.54 3.28 0.04
C ALA A 673 0.49 4.40 0.16
N ALA A 674 1.78 4.06 0.06
CA ALA A 674 2.88 5.02 0.10
C ALA A 674 2.88 6.00 -1.08
N SER A 675 2.27 5.61 -2.20
CA SER A 675 2.02 6.47 -3.36
C SER A 675 0.99 7.58 -3.09
N GLY A 676 0.28 7.53 -1.96
CA GLY A 676 -0.86 8.39 -1.68
C GLY A 676 -2.14 7.99 -2.41
N ILE A 677 -2.21 6.86 -3.12
CA ILE A 677 -3.41 6.37 -3.81
C ILE A 677 -4.04 5.21 -3.02
N ALA A 678 -5.14 5.48 -2.33
CA ALA A 678 -5.87 4.44 -1.59
C ALA A 678 -6.62 3.52 -2.55
N VAL A 679 -7.39 4.11 -3.47
CA VAL A 679 -8.26 3.37 -4.39
C VAL A 679 -8.17 3.98 -5.77
N MET A 680 -8.00 3.13 -6.77
CA MET A 680 -8.03 3.51 -8.17
C MET A 680 -9.01 2.63 -8.94
N ALA A 681 -9.81 3.22 -9.81
CA ALA A 681 -10.64 2.48 -10.77
C ALA A 681 -10.29 2.88 -12.20
N ALA A 682 -10.00 1.91 -13.06
CA ALA A 682 -9.73 2.12 -14.47
C ALA A 682 -10.50 1.08 -15.27
N GLY A 683 -11.41 1.48 -16.16
CA GLY A 683 -12.20 0.58 -17.01
C GLY A 683 -13.12 -0.43 -16.29
N THR A 684 -13.31 -0.30 -14.97
CA THR A 684 -14.24 -1.13 -14.17
C THR A 684 -14.87 -0.26 -13.09
N ASP A 685 -16.20 -0.21 -13.07
CA ASP A 685 -16.95 0.49 -12.02
C ASP A 685 -16.76 -0.19 -10.67
N LEU A 686 -16.64 0.62 -9.61
CA LEU A 686 -16.42 0.13 -8.24
C LEU A 686 -17.48 0.67 -7.29
N VAL A 687 -18.13 -0.22 -6.56
CA VAL A 687 -18.95 0.11 -5.39
C VAL A 687 -18.14 -0.18 -4.13
N LEU A 688 -17.86 0.86 -3.35
CA LEU A 688 -17.06 0.80 -2.12
C LEU A 688 -17.92 1.18 -0.91
N ASN A 689 -18.10 0.25 0.01
CA ASN A 689 -18.81 0.49 1.28
C ASN A 689 -17.86 0.31 2.45
N ALA A 690 -17.70 1.35 3.27
CA ALA A 690 -16.82 1.35 4.42
C ALA A 690 -17.61 1.65 5.71
N SER A 691 -17.44 0.80 6.72
CA SER A 691 -18.02 0.93 8.06
C SER A 691 -16.92 0.81 9.11
N ARG A 692 -16.87 1.73 10.09
CA ARG A 692 -15.81 1.79 11.14
C ARG A 692 -14.38 1.71 10.59
N SER A 693 -14.17 2.13 9.34
CA SER A 693 -12.94 1.85 8.58
C SER A 693 -12.14 3.11 8.29
N VAL A 694 -10.84 2.94 8.06
CA VAL A 694 -9.90 4.05 7.80
C VAL A 694 -9.35 3.93 6.38
N ILE A 695 -9.49 4.99 5.60
CA ILE A 695 -8.95 5.09 4.24
C ILE A 695 -7.94 6.25 4.21
N ALA A 696 -6.70 5.97 3.82
CA ALA A 696 -5.65 6.99 3.73
C ALA A 696 -5.11 7.07 2.29
N GLY A 697 -5.35 8.19 1.63
CA GLY A 697 -4.95 8.47 0.25
C GLY A 697 -6.10 8.91 -0.65
N ALA A 698 -5.76 9.30 -1.87
CA ALA A 698 -6.71 9.66 -2.92
C ALA A 698 -7.54 8.46 -3.37
N ILE A 699 -8.79 8.74 -3.75
CA ILE A 699 -9.68 7.82 -4.44
C ILE A 699 -9.97 8.40 -5.81
N THR A 700 -9.53 7.71 -6.86
CA THR A 700 -9.57 8.27 -8.22
C THR A 700 -10.09 7.27 -9.24
N ALA A 701 -10.83 7.77 -10.22
CA ALA A 701 -11.37 7.00 -11.33
C ALA A 701 -10.89 7.60 -12.66
N ALA A 702 -10.50 6.74 -13.60
CA ALA A 702 -10.29 7.14 -14.99
C ALA A 702 -11.63 7.47 -15.66
N ASP A 703 -11.63 8.23 -16.75
CA ASP A 703 -12.85 8.69 -17.44
C ASP A 703 -13.78 7.56 -17.93
N THR A 704 -13.27 6.32 -17.97
CA THR A 704 -14.00 5.11 -18.39
C THR A 704 -14.60 4.31 -17.24
N ALA A 705 -14.48 4.79 -15.99
CA ALA A 705 -14.96 4.10 -14.79
C ALA A 705 -15.58 5.06 -13.78
N THR A 706 -16.44 4.54 -12.92
CA THR A 706 -17.06 5.27 -11.82
C THR A 706 -16.77 4.62 -10.48
N ILE A 707 -16.72 5.44 -9.42
CA ILE A 707 -16.61 4.96 -8.04
C ILE A 707 -17.77 5.54 -7.22
N ALA A 708 -18.56 4.66 -6.63
CA ALA A 708 -19.59 5.01 -5.65
C ALA A 708 -19.09 4.64 -4.24
N LEU A 709 -18.94 5.64 -3.37
CA LEU A 709 -18.42 5.47 -2.02
C LEU A 709 -19.51 5.70 -0.95
N THR A 710 -19.59 4.80 0.04
CA THR A 710 -20.32 5.00 1.29
C THR A 710 -19.36 4.93 2.47
N LEU A 711 -19.35 5.95 3.32
CA LEU A 711 -18.66 5.97 4.62
C LEU A 711 -19.71 5.98 5.73
N ASP A 712 -19.77 4.93 6.54
CA ASP A 712 -20.75 4.76 7.64
C ASP A 712 -20.06 4.50 9.00
N ASN A 713 -20.79 4.72 10.09
CA ASN A 713 -20.46 4.25 11.45
C ASN A 713 -19.05 4.64 11.94
N GLY A 714 -18.67 5.91 11.89
CA GLY A 714 -17.38 6.38 12.38
C GLY A 714 -16.21 6.06 11.46
N SER A 715 -16.47 5.85 10.16
CA SER A 715 -15.40 5.72 9.17
C SER A 715 -14.65 7.04 8.98
N ALA A 716 -13.36 6.97 8.66
CA ALA A 716 -12.51 8.12 8.44
C ALA A 716 -11.77 8.01 7.11
N TRP A 717 -11.85 9.04 6.28
CA TRP A 717 -11.09 9.15 5.04
C TRP A 717 -10.17 10.37 5.09
N THR A 718 -8.86 10.14 4.98
CA THR A 718 -7.86 11.21 4.86
C THR A 718 -7.33 11.28 3.43
N LEU A 719 -7.57 12.40 2.75
CA LEU A 719 -7.03 12.66 1.42
C LEU A 719 -5.55 13.03 1.52
N ALA A 720 -4.74 12.53 0.59
CA ALA A 720 -3.32 12.87 0.53
C ALA A 720 -3.10 14.31 0.03
N PRO A 721 -1.99 14.96 0.43
CA PRO A 721 -1.59 16.27 -0.08
C PRO A 721 -1.52 16.34 -1.61
N ALA A 722 -1.78 17.52 -2.19
CA ALA A 722 -1.90 17.73 -3.63
C ALA A 722 -0.62 17.45 -4.43
N ASP A 723 0.55 17.55 -3.78
CA ASP A 723 1.85 17.24 -4.35
C ASP A 723 2.23 15.75 -4.26
N ILE A 724 1.50 14.96 -3.47
CA ILE A 724 1.70 13.52 -3.31
C ILE A 724 0.75 12.72 -4.22
N ALA A 725 -0.52 13.13 -4.29
CA ALA A 725 -1.54 12.39 -5.02
C ALA A 725 -2.46 13.31 -5.85
N PRO A 726 -3.03 12.80 -6.96
CA PRO A 726 -3.99 13.55 -7.76
C PRO A 726 -5.28 13.84 -6.97
N PRO A 727 -6.09 14.83 -7.41
CA PRO A 727 -7.42 15.07 -6.87
C PRO A 727 -8.28 13.81 -6.87
N SER A 728 -9.07 13.65 -5.81
CA SER A 728 -10.01 12.53 -5.72
C SER A 728 -11.22 12.78 -6.61
N ARG A 729 -11.70 11.74 -7.30
CA ARG A 729 -12.83 11.79 -8.24
C ARG A 729 -13.77 10.61 -8.01
N LEU A 730 -15.05 10.90 -7.78
CA LEU A 730 -16.10 9.91 -7.49
C LEU A 730 -17.37 10.25 -8.28
N SER A 731 -18.17 9.24 -8.65
CA SER A 731 -19.50 9.51 -9.21
C SER A 731 -20.50 9.90 -8.12
N ARG A 732 -20.36 9.31 -6.93
CA ARG A 732 -21.17 9.67 -5.75
C ARG A 732 -20.47 9.33 -4.45
N ILE A 733 -20.77 10.09 -3.41
CA ILE A 733 -20.37 9.80 -2.04
C ILE A 733 -21.53 10.02 -1.06
N ALA A 734 -21.69 9.09 -0.12
CA ALA A 734 -22.53 9.24 1.05
C ALA A 734 -21.68 9.12 2.32
N VAL A 735 -21.79 10.10 3.23
CA VAL A 735 -21.03 10.15 4.49
C VAL A 735 -22.04 10.19 5.64
N ARG A 736 -22.08 9.13 6.46
CA ARG A 736 -22.99 9.01 7.60
C ARG A 736 -22.21 8.76 8.88
N ASP A 737 -22.38 9.65 9.86
CA ASP A 737 -21.68 9.62 11.15
C ASP A 737 -20.17 9.36 10.99
N SER A 738 -19.57 9.98 9.99
CA SER A 738 -18.22 9.68 9.49
C SER A 738 -17.49 10.96 9.07
N SER A 739 -16.18 10.88 8.85
CA SER A 739 -15.34 12.05 8.59
C SER A 739 -14.51 11.92 7.32
N ILE A 740 -14.33 13.07 6.66
CA ILE A 740 -13.38 13.28 5.58
C ILE A 740 -12.44 14.40 6.02
N ALA A 741 -11.13 14.21 5.84
CA ALA A 741 -10.13 15.22 6.16
C ALA A 741 -9.14 15.37 5.01
N PHE A 742 -8.88 16.60 4.59
CA PHE A 742 -7.74 16.90 3.74
C PHE A 742 -6.47 16.94 4.61
N ALA A 743 -5.44 16.18 4.23
CA ALA A 743 -4.14 16.29 4.89
C ALA A 743 -3.58 17.72 4.73
N PRO A 744 -2.81 18.22 5.71
CA PRO A 744 -2.17 19.53 5.60
C PRO A 744 -1.36 19.66 4.30
N PRO A 745 -1.44 20.81 3.59
CA PRO A 745 -0.64 21.05 2.39
C PRO A 745 0.85 20.91 2.71
N ALA A 746 1.58 20.13 1.91
CA ALA A 746 3.02 19.97 2.08
C ALA A 746 3.82 21.23 1.66
N SER A 747 3.20 22.10 0.86
CA SER A 747 3.76 23.39 0.44
C SER A 747 2.69 24.49 0.45
N ALA A 748 3.12 25.74 0.67
CA ALA A 748 2.20 26.87 0.76
C ALA A 748 1.43 27.05 -0.55
N GLY A 749 0.09 27.05 -0.47
CA GLY A 749 -0.78 27.21 -1.63
C GLY A 749 -1.17 25.92 -2.36
N ALA A 750 -0.59 24.76 -2.02
CA ALA A 750 -0.88 23.48 -2.64
C ALA A 750 -2.11 22.78 -2.03
N TYR A 751 -3.28 23.40 -2.21
CA TYR A 751 -4.56 22.86 -1.75
C TYR A 751 -5.09 21.75 -2.67
N GLN A 752 -5.79 20.79 -2.07
CA GLN A 752 -6.30 19.60 -2.74
C GLN A 752 -7.79 19.74 -3.06
N ALA A 753 -8.27 18.95 -4.03
CA ALA A 753 -9.69 18.90 -4.38
C ALA A 753 -10.28 17.49 -4.29
N LEU A 754 -11.55 17.45 -3.88
CA LEU A 754 -12.44 16.29 -3.96
C LEU A 754 -13.57 16.62 -4.93
N ALA A 755 -13.58 16.00 -6.11
CA ALA A 755 -14.65 16.15 -7.09
C ALA A 755 -15.62 14.96 -7.03
N VAL A 756 -16.90 15.24 -6.91
CA VAL A 756 -17.96 14.23 -6.80
C VAL A 756 -19.16 14.61 -7.64
N GLY A 757 -19.81 13.63 -8.28
CA GLY A 757 -21.07 13.88 -8.97
C GLY A 757 -22.18 14.28 -7.98
N SER A 758 -22.47 13.38 -7.02
CA SER A 758 -23.43 13.65 -5.94
C SER A 758 -22.81 13.44 -4.55
N TYR A 759 -23.12 14.34 -3.62
CA TYR A 759 -22.67 14.32 -2.22
C TYR A 759 -23.87 14.29 -1.27
N THR A 760 -23.84 13.42 -0.26
CA THR A 760 -24.83 13.41 0.82
C THR A 760 -24.16 13.23 2.17
N GLY A 761 -24.37 14.19 3.07
CA GLY A 761 -23.88 14.12 4.45
C GLY A 761 -25.00 13.88 5.46
N ALA A 762 -24.78 13.04 6.47
CA ALA A 762 -25.67 12.89 7.63
C ALA A 762 -24.80 12.69 8.88
N GLY A 763 -24.71 13.68 9.76
CA GLY A 763 -23.71 13.64 10.85
C GLY A 763 -22.27 13.62 10.33
N ALA A 764 -22.05 14.12 9.10
CA ALA A 764 -20.75 14.10 8.44
C ALA A 764 -19.87 15.27 8.90
N THR A 765 -18.57 15.03 9.02
CA THR A 765 -17.57 16.10 9.20
C THR A 765 -16.62 16.15 8.00
N LEU A 766 -16.36 17.35 7.48
CA LEU A 766 -15.39 17.60 6.41
C LEU A 766 -14.35 18.62 6.89
N SER A 767 -13.11 18.18 7.10
CA SER A 767 -12.03 19.07 7.53
C SER A 767 -11.19 19.54 6.35
N MET A 768 -11.04 20.86 6.21
CA MET A 768 -10.46 21.54 5.05
C MET A 768 -9.42 22.56 5.49
N ASN A 769 -8.33 22.69 4.74
CA ASN A 769 -7.32 23.72 4.95
C ASN A 769 -7.70 25.00 4.20
N ALA A 770 -7.47 26.17 4.79
CA ALA A 770 -7.76 27.46 4.14
C ALA A 770 -6.81 28.58 4.57
N PHE A 771 -6.42 29.42 3.61
CA PHE A 771 -5.69 30.66 3.86
C PHE A 771 -6.65 31.82 4.12
N LEU A 772 -6.65 32.37 5.33
CA LEU A 772 -7.65 33.32 5.80
C LEU A 772 -7.35 34.78 5.38
N ALA A 773 -7.35 35.08 4.08
CA ALA A 773 -7.16 36.44 3.55
C ALA A 773 -7.63 36.58 2.10
N GLY A 774 -8.15 37.74 1.68
CA GLY A 774 -8.52 38.01 0.29
C GLY A 774 -9.51 36.99 -0.27
N THR A 775 -9.20 36.41 -1.44
CA THR A 775 -9.89 35.22 -2.01
C THR A 775 -9.07 33.94 -1.79
N GLY A 776 -8.28 33.88 -0.71
CA GLY A 776 -7.16 32.95 -0.48
C GLY A 776 -7.43 31.48 -0.84
N GLY A 777 -6.34 30.73 -1.08
CA GLY A 777 -6.47 29.31 -1.44
C GLY A 777 -7.03 28.47 -0.30
N ALA A 778 -7.81 27.45 -0.65
CA ALA A 778 -8.35 26.46 0.26
C ALA A 778 -8.54 25.11 -0.45
N ASP A 779 -8.61 24.04 0.33
CA ASP A 779 -9.09 22.76 -0.18
C ASP A 779 -10.53 22.91 -0.67
N ARG A 780 -10.91 22.14 -1.68
CA ARG A 780 -12.24 22.27 -2.31
C ARG A 780 -13.00 20.96 -2.38
N LEU A 781 -14.28 21.01 -2.03
CA LEU A 781 -15.27 20.03 -2.44
C LEU A 781 -15.95 20.54 -3.72
N ILE A 782 -15.79 19.83 -4.83
CA ILE A 782 -16.37 20.19 -6.13
C ILE A 782 -17.54 19.25 -6.39
N ILE A 783 -18.73 19.80 -6.63
CA ILE A 783 -19.93 19.07 -7.04
C ILE A 783 -20.09 19.24 -8.56
N ASP A 784 -20.05 18.14 -9.29
CA ASP A 784 -20.00 18.14 -10.76
C ASP A 784 -21.28 17.53 -11.36
N GLY A 785 -22.15 18.40 -11.90
CA GLY A 785 -23.41 18.02 -12.58
C GLY A 785 -24.51 17.39 -11.70
N GLY A 786 -24.24 17.05 -10.44
CA GLY A 786 -25.21 16.46 -9.52
C GLY A 786 -25.61 17.38 -8.36
N THR A 787 -25.79 16.83 -7.16
CA THR A 787 -26.32 17.58 -6.00
C THR A 787 -25.54 17.32 -4.73
N ALA A 788 -25.40 18.35 -3.89
CA ALA A 788 -24.99 18.20 -2.49
C ALA A 788 -26.17 18.44 -1.54
N SER A 789 -26.43 17.49 -0.64
CA SER A 789 -27.55 17.56 0.30
C SER A 789 -27.21 16.96 1.68
N GLY A 790 -28.17 17.06 2.61
CA GLY A 790 -28.04 16.57 3.97
C GLY A 790 -27.44 17.61 4.93
N GLN A 791 -26.67 17.17 5.92
CA GLN A 791 -25.98 18.03 6.89
C GLN A 791 -24.52 17.57 7.06
N THR A 792 -23.58 18.44 6.70
CA THR A 792 -22.14 18.27 6.91
C THR A 792 -21.60 19.45 7.70
N GLN A 793 -20.78 19.15 8.70
CA GLN A 793 -20.04 20.13 9.48
C GLN A 793 -18.64 20.33 8.87
N LEU A 794 -18.36 21.56 8.43
CA LEU A 794 -17.06 21.98 7.94
C LEU A 794 -16.15 22.36 9.12
N VAL A 795 -14.94 21.80 9.13
CA VAL A 795 -13.88 22.14 10.09
C VAL A 795 -12.73 22.79 9.34
N ILE A 796 -12.55 24.10 9.53
CA ILE A 796 -11.50 24.85 8.84
C ILE A 796 -10.20 24.78 9.65
N GLN A 797 -9.12 24.37 8.99
CA GLN A 797 -7.76 24.38 9.49
C GLN A 797 -7.02 25.57 8.86
N PRO A 798 -6.79 26.67 9.60
CA PRO A 798 -6.09 27.83 9.05
C PRO A 798 -4.64 27.48 8.71
N THR A 799 -4.22 27.75 7.48
CA THR A 799 -2.82 27.63 7.03
C THR A 799 -2.05 28.95 7.15
N GLY A 800 -2.72 30.00 7.58
CA GLY A 800 -2.23 31.37 7.67
C GLY A 800 -3.35 32.37 7.40
N GLY A 801 -3.00 33.64 7.20
CA GLY A 801 -3.94 34.73 6.96
C GLY A 801 -4.13 35.62 8.19
N GLY A 802 -5.32 36.19 8.33
CA GLY A 802 -5.64 37.24 9.32
C GLY A 802 -5.98 38.60 8.70
N ALA A 803 -6.24 38.63 7.39
CA ALA A 803 -6.65 39.82 6.63
C ALA A 803 -8.10 39.68 6.13
N PRO A 804 -8.76 40.81 5.80
CA PRO A 804 -10.14 40.75 5.33
C PRO A 804 -10.25 39.98 4.01
N THR A 805 -11.36 39.27 3.83
CA THR A 805 -11.72 38.64 2.56
C THR A 805 -12.20 39.68 1.55
N THR A 806 -11.97 39.44 0.27
CA THR A 806 -12.40 40.30 -0.85
C THR A 806 -13.34 39.55 -1.79
N GLY A 807 -14.21 40.27 -2.51
CA GLY A 807 -15.13 39.66 -3.48
C GLY A 807 -16.06 38.63 -2.82
N ASP A 808 -16.20 37.46 -3.44
CA ASP A 808 -17.05 36.39 -2.94
C ASP A 808 -16.50 35.68 -1.70
N GLY A 809 -15.22 35.87 -1.35
CA GLY A 809 -14.55 35.22 -0.23
C GLY A 809 -13.67 34.04 -0.63
N ILE A 810 -13.37 33.17 0.33
CA ILE A 810 -12.54 31.96 0.14
C ILE A 810 -13.46 30.79 -0.22
N LEU A 811 -13.33 30.26 -1.43
CA LEU A 811 -14.17 29.18 -1.96
C LEU A 811 -13.85 27.83 -1.30
N LEU A 812 -14.85 27.19 -0.69
CA LEU A 812 -14.72 25.88 -0.04
C LEU A 812 -15.52 24.79 -0.77
N VAL A 813 -16.74 25.12 -1.20
CA VAL A 813 -17.58 24.21 -2.00
C VAL A 813 -17.90 24.87 -3.33
N GLU A 814 -17.53 24.21 -4.42
CA GLU A 814 -17.67 24.68 -5.78
C GLU A 814 -18.71 23.82 -6.51
N THR A 815 -19.61 24.45 -7.26
CA THR A 815 -20.59 23.80 -8.13
C THR A 815 -20.23 24.03 -9.59
N VAL A 816 -20.14 22.95 -10.37
CA VAL A 816 -19.84 23.01 -11.80
C VAL A 816 -20.85 22.20 -12.61
N ASN A 817 -20.92 22.48 -13.92
CA ASN A 817 -21.77 21.75 -14.87
C ASN A 817 -23.26 21.67 -14.47
N GLY A 818 -23.79 22.72 -13.85
CA GLY A 818 -25.20 22.80 -13.43
C GLY A 818 -25.52 22.11 -12.11
N ALA A 819 -24.50 21.77 -11.31
CA ALA A 819 -24.69 21.22 -9.97
C ALA A 819 -25.43 22.17 -9.02
N GLN A 820 -26.06 21.61 -7.98
CA GLN A 820 -26.81 22.34 -6.97
C GLN A 820 -26.44 21.92 -5.54
N THR A 821 -26.55 22.81 -4.56
CA THR A 821 -26.37 22.52 -3.13
C THR A 821 -27.61 22.90 -2.32
N SER A 822 -28.04 22.05 -1.39
CA SER A 822 -29.11 22.41 -0.44
C SER A 822 -28.63 23.54 0.49
N PRO A 823 -29.48 24.51 0.90
CA PRO A 823 -29.15 25.54 1.89
C PRO A 823 -28.67 25.02 3.25
N THR A 824 -28.95 23.76 3.56
CA THR A 824 -28.58 23.10 4.83
C THR A 824 -27.43 22.11 4.68
N ALA A 825 -26.89 21.95 3.46
CA ALA A 825 -25.86 20.95 3.15
C ALA A 825 -24.60 21.11 4.02
N PHE A 826 -24.20 22.36 4.30
CA PHE A 826 -22.97 22.67 5.02
C PHE A 826 -23.20 23.69 6.13
N SER A 827 -22.45 23.54 7.22
CA SER A 827 -22.39 24.47 8.35
C SER A 827 -20.99 24.43 8.96
N LEU A 828 -20.52 25.46 9.66
CA LEU A 828 -19.28 25.35 10.44
C LEU A 828 -19.53 24.48 11.69
N ASN A 829 -18.54 23.68 12.10
CA ASN A 829 -18.64 22.73 13.23
C ASN A 829 -18.68 23.39 14.63
N GLY A 830 -19.37 24.52 14.80
CA GLY A 830 -19.40 25.29 16.05
C GLY A 830 -18.05 25.90 16.49
N ALA A 831 -16.93 25.39 15.98
CA ALA A 831 -15.59 25.92 16.16
C ALA A 831 -15.47 27.24 15.38
N ARG A 832 -15.20 28.31 16.12
CA ARG A 832 -14.98 29.66 15.60
C ARG A 832 -13.75 29.68 14.70
N VAL A 833 -13.92 30.17 13.47
CA VAL A 833 -12.82 30.38 12.52
C VAL A 833 -12.42 31.85 12.61
N ALA A 834 -11.24 32.12 13.16
CA ALA A 834 -10.75 33.48 13.37
C ALA A 834 -9.24 33.55 13.19
N ALA A 835 -8.75 34.70 12.73
CA ALA A 835 -7.32 34.98 12.62
C ALA A 835 -7.09 36.50 12.58
N GLY A 836 -6.01 36.96 13.20
CA GLY A 836 -5.69 38.39 13.28
C GLY A 836 -6.84 39.17 13.92
N ALA A 837 -7.35 40.20 13.20
CA ALA A 837 -8.44 41.05 13.67
C ALA A 837 -9.85 40.55 13.32
N PHE A 838 -9.99 39.41 12.63
CA PHE A 838 -11.25 39.05 11.95
C PHE A 838 -11.81 37.69 12.37
N ASP A 839 -13.13 37.63 12.44
CA ASP A 839 -13.92 36.42 12.42
C ASP A 839 -14.29 36.06 10.97
N TYR A 840 -14.32 34.76 10.66
CA TYR A 840 -14.62 34.24 9.34
C TYR A 840 -15.85 33.32 9.41
N ASN A 841 -16.90 33.69 8.68
CA ASN A 841 -18.19 33.01 8.69
C ASN A 841 -18.48 32.38 7.32
N LEU A 842 -19.25 31.28 7.34
CA LEU A 842 -19.61 30.52 6.15
C LEU A 842 -20.91 31.05 5.52
N TYR A 843 -20.88 31.28 4.21
CA TYR A 843 -22.02 31.76 3.43
C TYR A 843 -22.25 30.91 2.19
N ARG A 844 -23.51 30.60 1.91
CA ARG A 844 -23.94 30.01 0.63
C ARG A 844 -24.21 31.10 -0.40
N GLY A 845 -23.72 30.89 -1.61
CA GLY A 845 -23.77 31.79 -2.76
C GLY A 845 -22.70 32.87 -2.70
N GLY A 846 -22.23 33.29 -3.88
CA GLY A 846 -21.43 34.50 -4.06
C GLY A 846 -22.24 35.76 -3.72
N LEU A 847 -21.63 36.94 -3.89
CA LEU A 847 -22.30 38.24 -3.74
C LEU A 847 -23.47 38.40 -4.73
N ALA A 848 -23.42 37.70 -5.87
CA ALA A 848 -24.49 37.65 -6.87
C ALA A 848 -25.47 36.47 -6.68
N GLY A 849 -25.33 35.66 -5.63
CA GLY A 849 -26.10 34.42 -5.42
C GLY A 849 -25.36 33.16 -5.88
N GLY A 850 -26.10 32.05 -6.06
CA GLY A 850 -25.55 30.76 -6.51
C GLY A 850 -25.51 29.67 -5.43
N ASP A 851 -24.91 28.53 -5.79
CA ASP A 851 -24.89 27.29 -5.00
C ASP A 851 -23.52 26.97 -4.36
N ASP A 852 -22.50 27.78 -4.65
CA ASP A 852 -21.16 27.69 -4.05
C ASP A 852 -21.15 28.09 -2.57
N TRP A 853 -20.11 27.72 -1.82
CA TRP A 853 -19.96 28.10 -0.41
C TRP A 853 -18.62 28.74 -0.15
N PHE A 854 -18.67 29.90 0.52
CA PHE A 854 -17.52 30.75 0.77
C PHE A 854 -17.35 31.06 2.25
N LEU A 855 -16.11 31.13 2.69
CA LEU A 855 -15.73 31.72 3.96
C LEU A 855 -15.48 33.23 3.75
N ARG A 856 -16.12 34.09 4.57
CA ARG A 856 -15.98 35.55 4.50
C ARG A 856 -15.70 36.14 5.86
N SER A 857 -14.85 37.16 5.90
CA SER A 857 -14.64 38.02 7.06
C SER A 857 -15.50 39.28 7.01
N THR A 858 -16.64 39.24 6.32
CA THR A 858 -17.57 40.34 6.20
C THR A 858 -18.99 39.87 6.48
N ARG A 859 -19.73 40.68 7.24
CA ARG A 859 -21.14 40.50 7.51
C ARG A 859 -21.96 41.06 6.34
N PRO A 860 -23.03 40.36 5.89
CA PRO A 860 -23.96 40.91 4.93
C PRO A 860 -24.58 42.21 5.44
N ALA A 861 -24.55 43.28 4.63
CA ALA A 861 -25.17 44.56 4.93
C ALA A 861 -26.07 45.01 3.77
N PRO A 862 -27.15 45.77 4.03
CA PRO A 862 -28.00 46.33 2.98
C PRO A 862 -27.16 47.19 2.01
N GLY A 863 -27.19 46.90 0.71
CA GLY A 863 -26.46 47.67 -0.31
C GLY A 863 -25.12 47.07 -0.79
N GLY A 864 -24.77 45.85 -0.37
CA GLY A 864 -23.72 45.04 -1.01
C GLY A 864 -22.27 45.29 -0.56
N SER A 865 -21.99 46.38 0.16
CA SER A 865 -20.71 46.58 0.85
C SER A 865 -20.78 45.96 2.24
N GLY A 866 -20.42 44.67 2.38
CA GLY A 866 -20.43 43.99 3.68
C GLY A 866 -19.54 44.69 4.73
N LEU A 867 -19.94 44.62 6.00
CA LEU A 867 -19.16 45.17 7.13
C LEU A 867 -18.06 44.19 7.54
N PRO A 868 -16.81 44.61 7.83
CA PRO A 868 -15.77 43.70 8.31
C PRO A 868 -16.17 43.03 9.63
N ASP A 869 -16.07 41.72 9.74
CA ASP A 869 -16.42 41.00 10.98
C ASP A 869 -15.26 41.07 11.98
N ILE A 870 -15.12 42.23 12.64
CA ILE A 870 -14.10 42.46 13.66
C ILE A 870 -14.48 41.68 14.91
N ARG A 871 -13.54 40.88 15.37
CA ARG A 871 -13.66 40.07 16.58
C ARG A 871 -13.81 40.91 17.86
N PRO A 872 -14.54 40.43 18.89
CA PRO A 872 -14.70 41.15 20.15
C PRO A 872 -13.38 41.40 20.89
N GLU A 873 -12.40 40.50 20.79
CA GLU A 873 -11.08 40.62 21.45
C GLU A 873 -10.38 41.93 21.09
N VAL A 874 -10.48 42.38 19.82
CA VAL A 874 -9.86 43.63 19.35
C VAL A 874 -10.31 44.83 20.18
N ALA A 875 -11.59 44.91 20.55
CA ALA A 875 -12.07 46.01 21.37
C ALA A 875 -11.59 45.91 22.83
N VAL A 876 -11.54 44.69 23.40
CA VAL A 876 -11.15 44.47 24.80
C VAL A 876 -9.66 44.74 25.00
N ASP A 877 -8.81 44.23 24.11
CA ASP A 877 -7.35 44.37 24.20
C ASP A 877 -6.92 45.83 23.99
N LEU A 878 -7.63 46.55 23.12
CA LEU A 878 -7.41 47.97 22.84
C LEU A 878 -7.85 48.89 23.99
N ALA A 879 -8.74 48.42 24.88
CA ALA A 879 -9.20 49.21 26.02
C ALA A 879 -8.11 49.40 27.09
N LEU A 880 -7.15 48.47 27.21
CA LEU A 880 -6.08 48.53 28.21
C LEU A 880 -5.28 49.85 28.18
N PRO A 881 -4.64 50.24 27.05
CA PRO A 881 -3.90 51.51 27.02
C PRO A 881 -4.80 52.74 27.21
N ALA A 882 -6.07 52.70 26.78
CA ALA A 882 -7.03 53.79 26.99
C ALA A 882 -7.36 53.99 28.49
N MET A 883 -7.58 52.88 29.19
CA MET A 883 -7.84 52.87 30.63
C MET A 883 -6.61 53.34 31.42
N ALA A 884 -5.41 52.90 31.03
CA ALA A 884 -4.15 53.33 31.63
C ALA A 884 -3.92 54.85 31.49
N ALA A 885 -4.22 55.42 30.32
CA ALA A 885 -4.17 56.87 30.11
C ALA A 885 -5.07 57.61 31.10
N ARG A 886 -6.33 57.17 31.22
CA ARG A 886 -7.32 57.75 32.14
C ARG A 886 -6.89 57.64 33.60
N PHE A 887 -6.40 56.48 34.02
CA PHE A 887 -5.95 56.26 35.39
C PHE A 887 -4.72 57.11 35.73
N GLY A 888 -3.76 57.22 34.81
CA GLY A 888 -2.57 58.06 34.99
C GLY A 888 -2.91 59.54 35.22
N LEU A 889 -3.88 60.08 34.47
CA LEU A 889 -4.41 61.43 34.67
C LEU A 889 -5.09 61.61 36.04
N ALA A 890 -5.87 60.63 36.48
CA ALA A 890 -6.51 60.68 37.80
C ALA A 890 -5.47 60.59 38.94
N MET A 891 -4.43 59.78 38.77
CA MET A 891 -3.36 59.59 39.76
C MET A 891 -2.46 60.82 39.92
N VAL A 892 -2.18 61.57 38.85
CA VAL A 892 -1.46 62.85 38.98
C VAL A 892 -2.39 63.90 39.60
N GLY A 893 -3.60 64.11 39.08
CA GLY A 893 -4.54 65.13 39.53
C GLY A 893 -3.99 66.57 39.45
N THR A 894 -4.69 67.52 40.06
CA THR A 894 -4.26 68.94 40.10
C THR A 894 -3.38 69.25 41.31
N TYR A 895 -2.72 70.40 41.28
CA TYR A 895 -2.04 70.98 42.43
C TYR A 895 -2.95 71.03 43.65
N ASP A 896 -4.15 71.57 43.49
CA ASP A 896 -5.16 71.67 44.54
C ASP A 896 -5.56 70.34 45.14
N ASP A 897 -5.61 69.27 44.35
CA ASP A 897 -5.91 67.95 44.89
C ASP A 897 -4.78 67.42 45.81
N ARG A 898 -3.57 68.00 45.72
CA ARG A 898 -2.44 67.80 46.65
C ARG A 898 -2.36 68.92 47.70
N ALA A 899 -2.84 70.11 47.39
CA ALA A 899 -2.66 71.33 48.18
C ALA A 899 -3.85 71.71 49.06
N ASP A 900 -5.05 71.21 48.79
CA ASP A 900 -6.21 71.27 49.70
C ASP A 900 -6.04 70.30 50.86
N ALA A 901 -5.33 69.19 50.64
CA ALA A 901 -4.70 68.46 51.73
C ALA A 901 -3.78 69.41 52.52
N ARG A 902 -3.06 70.34 51.86
CA ARG A 902 -2.11 71.29 52.49
C ARG A 902 -2.73 72.55 53.11
N ALA A 903 -4.01 72.86 52.95
CA ALA A 903 -4.56 74.16 53.36
C ALA A 903 -5.59 74.06 54.50
N ALA A 904 -5.15 74.29 55.75
CA ALA A 904 -5.96 74.97 56.77
C ALA A 904 -5.12 75.35 58.00
N ALA A 905 -4.44 76.51 57.93
CA ALA A 905 -4.24 77.43 59.07
C ALA A 905 -3.42 78.64 58.59
N ALA A 906 -4.05 79.81 58.53
CA ALA A 906 -3.34 81.07 58.66
C ALA A 906 -2.88 81.17 60.12
N GLY A 907 -1.66 80.70 60.43
CA GLY A 907 -1.13 80.85 61.80
C GLY A 907 -0.09 79.85 62.28
N SER A 908 0.32 78.82 61.53
CA SER A 908 1.40 77.95 62.02
C SER A 908 2.71 78.75 62.18
N PRO A 909 3.33 78.77 63.37
CA PRO A 909 4.56 79.52 63.62
C PRO A 909 5.67 79.08 62.67
N LEU A 910 6.56 80.02 62.33
CA LEU A 910 7.85 79.75 61.69
C LEU A 910 8.56 78.61 62.45
N GLY A 911 8.57 77.38 61.90
CA GLY A 911 9.26 76.25 62.53
C GLY A 911 8.88 74.82 62.10
N SER A 912 7.73 74.55 61.44
CA SER A 912 7.42 73.16 61.03
C SER A 912 8.28 72.73 59.84
N SER A 913 9.00 71.62 60.01
CA SER A 913 10.04 71.14 59.09
C SER A 913 9.57 69.99 58.20
N GLY A 914 8.43 69.34 58.50
CA GLY A 914 7.90 68.23 57.72
C GLY A 914 6.37 68.23 57.58
N ALA A 915 5.88 67.69 56.45
CA ALA A 915 4.45 67.47 56.23
C ALA A 915 4.20 66.24 55.35
N ALA A 916 3.21 65.43 55.73
CA ALA A 916 2.77 64.27 54.98
C ALA A 916 1.31 64.43 54.57
N TRP A 917 0.95 63.94 53.39
CA TRP A 917 -0.42 63.97 52.89
C TRP A 917 -0.79 62.61 52.30
N ALA A 918 -2.08 62.29 52.33
CA ALA A 918 -2.60 61.15 51.60
C ALA A 918 -3.99 61.44 51.05
N ARG A 919 -4.34 60.81 49.93
CA ARG A 919 -5.67 60.87 49.33
C ARG A 919 -6.11 59.50 48.81
N ALA A 920 -7.41 59.25 48.89
CA ALA A 920 -8.10 58.22 48.14
C ALA A 920 -8.94 58.89 47.05
N PHE A 921 -9.03 58.26 45.88
CA PHE A 921 -9.81 58.74 44.76
C PHE A 921 -10.49 57.58 44.04
N GLY A 922 -11.59 57.86 43.35
CA GLY A 922 -12.22 56.89 42.47
C GLY A 922 -13.12 57.57 41.44
N GLU A 923 -13.42 56.85 40.37
CA GLU A 923 -14.27 57.30 39.27
C GLU A 923 -15.09 56.13 38.73
N THR A 924 -16.32 56.41 38.32
CA THR A 924 -17.18 55.50 37.55
C THR A 924 -17.81 56.25 36.41
N GLY A 925 -17.90 55.64 35.23
CA GLY A 925 -18.45 56.32 34.07
C GLY A 925 -18.53 55.48 32.82
N ARG A 926 -19.00 56.10 31.74
CA ARG A 926 -19.05 55.52 30.39
C ARG A 926 -18.18 56.31 29.44
N ASN A 927 -17.42 55.60 28.61
CA ASN A 927 -16.69 56.13 27.47
C ASN A 927 -17.28 55.57 26.18
N GLY A 928 -17.70 56.44 25.28
CA GLY A 928 -18.34 56.07 24.01
C GLY A 928 -19.78 55.55 24.12
N SER A 929 -20.32 55.16 22.97
CA SER A 929 -21.61 54.46 22.83
C SER A 929 -21.46 53.34 21.82
N SER A 930 -22.25 52.28 21.95
CA SER A 930 -22.28 51.16 21.01
C SER A 930 -23.60 51.07 20.23
N GLY A 931 -24.50 52.06 20.32
CA GLY A 931 -25.80 52.05 19.61
C GLY A 931 -25.74 52.67 18.20
N GLY A 932 -26.67 52.31 17.29
CA GLY A 932 -26.74 52.84 15.92
C GLY A 932 -26.69 51.73 14.86
N SER A 933 -26.54 52.10 13.58
CA SER A 933 -26.30 51.13 12.50
C SER A 933 -24.88 50.58 12.55
N GLY A 934 -24.63 49.41 11.94
CA GLY A 934 -23.30 48.78 11.90
C GLY A 934 -22.19 49.67 11.31
N PHE A 935 -22.50 50.46 10.28
CA PHE A 935 -21.56 51.43 9.72
C PHE A 935 -21.24 52.57 10.68
N ALA A 936 -22.26 53.12 11.36
CA ALA A 936 -22.05 54.19 12.35
C ALA A 936 -21.33 53.70 13.61
N GLN A 937 -21.48 52.42 13.94
CA GLN A 937 -20.73 51.73 14.99
C GLN A 937 -19.25 51.57 14.60
N LEU A 938 -18.97 51.06 13.39
CA LEU A 938 -17.60 50.91 12.89
C LEU A 938 -16.86 52.24 12.77
N ASP A 939 -17.50 53.25 12.16
CA ASP A 939 -16.91 54.59 11.99
C ASP A 939 -16.50 55.21 13.32
N ARG A 940 -17.34 55.09 14.35
CA ARG A 940 -17.00 55.53 15.70
C ARG A 940 -15.89 54.70 16.33
N PHE A 941 -15.89 53.38 16.17
CA PHE A 941 -14.82 52.55 16.70
C PHE A 941 -13.46 52.92 16.07
N LEU A 942 -13.41 53.09 14.75
CA LEU A 942 -12.18 53.46 14.04
C LEU A 942 -11.70 54.89 14.36
N GLY A 943 -12.63 55.83 14.61
CA GLY A 943 -12.28 57.22 14.90
C GLY A 943 -12.15 57.59 16.39
N GLN A 944 -12.76 56.82 17.30
CA GLN A 944 -12.87 57.15 18.73
C GLN A 944 -12.46 56.00 19.67
N GLY A 945 -12.03 54.86 19.13
CA GLY A 945 -11.60 53.70 19.90
C GLY A 945 -12.74 52.92 20.58
N PRO A 946 -12.41 52.04 21.55
CA PRO A 946 -13.37 51.15 22.18
C PRO A 946 -14.33 51.90 23.11
N SER A 947 -15.59 51.45 23.11
CA SER A 947 -16.59 51.90 24.08
C SER A 947 -16.60 50.99 25.31
N TYR A 948 -16.58 51.57 26.50
CA TYR A 948 -16.54 50.82 27.76
C TYR A 948 -17.16 51.59 28.94
N ASP A 949 -17.67 50.84 29.91
CA ASP A 949 -18.08 51.35 31.22
C ASP A 949 -16.92 51.14 32.20
N ILE A 950 -16.30 52.23 32.68
CA ILE A 950 -15.07 52.24 33.47
C ILE A 950 -15.35 52.42 34.96
N ARG A 951 -14.57 51.76 35.81
CA ARG A 951 -14.52 51.99 37.24
C ARG A 951 -13.08 51.89 37.73
N PHE A 952 -12.65 52.85 38.55
CA PHE A 952 -11.36 52.74 39.21
C PHE A 952 -11.36 53.36 40.59
N ALA A 953 -10.46 52.88 41.43
CA ALA A 953 -10.16 53.45 42.73
C ALA A 953 -8.66 53.35 43.01
N GLY A 954 -8.13 54.33 43.72
CA GLY A 954 -6.73 54.34 44.11
C GLY A 954 -6.47 55.18 45.35
N PHE A 955 -5.28 55.03 45.89
CA PHE A 955 -4.76 55.85 46.96
C PHE A 955 -3.38 56.40 46.59
N GLN A 956 -3.03 57.52 47.18
CA GLN A 956 -1.74 58.16 47.04
C GLN A 956 -1.31 58.73 48.38
N ALA A 957 -0.03 58.62 48.71
CA ALA A 957 0.58 59.20 49.90
C ALA A 957 1.88 59.89 49.51
N GLY A 958 2.13 61.07 50.08
CA GLY A 958 3.30 61.87 49.78
C GLY A 958 3.89 62.55 51.01
N LEU A 959 5.17 62.89 50.89
CA LEU A 959 5.96 63.55 51.91
C LEU A 959 6.63 64.79 51.31
N ASP A 960 6.45 65.93 51.98
CA ASP A 960 7.14 67.17 51.67
C ASP A 960 8.59 67.03 52.23
N LEU A 961 9.60 66.99 51.35
CA LEU A 961 11.01 66.75 51.72
C LEU A 961 11.84 68.03 51.80
N TYR A 962 11.43 69.06 51.07
CA TYR A 962 12.13 70.33 50.98
C TYR A 962 11.13 71.47 51.04
N ARG A 963 11.43 72.46 51.87
CA ARG A 963 10.64 73.68 51.98
C ARG A 963 11.56 74.86 52.29
N THR A 964 11.41 75.94 51.54
CA THR A 964 12.06 77.21 51.85
C THR A 964 11.06 78.36 51.69
N ASP A 965 11.11 79.30 52.62
CA ASP A 965 10.33 80.53 52.61
C ASP A 965 11.30 81.68 52.24
N GLY A 966 11.00 82.40 51.16
CA GLY A 966 11.80 83.53 50.67
C GLY A 966 11.54 84.81 51.47
N THR A 967 12.52 85.72 51.52
CA THR A 967 12.44 86.99 52.26
C THR A 967 11.35 87.95 51.77
N THR A 968 10.80 87.70 50.58
CA THR A 968 9.74 88.49 49.93
C THR A 968 8.35 87.85 50.06
N GLY A 969 8.22 86.74 50.79
CA GLY A 969 6.95 86.02 50.97
C GLY A 969 6.68 84.93 49.92
N SER A 970 7.65 84.60 49.07
CA SER A 970 7.59 83.40 48.20
C SER A 970 7.85 82.12 48.98
N ARG A 971 7.41 80.97 48.46
CA ARG A 971 7.65 79.65 49.06
C ARG A 971 7.93 78.61 47.98
N ASP A 972 9.01 77.86 48.15
CA ASP A 972 9.29 76.67 47.36
C ASP A 972 9.09 75.42 48.20
N LEU A 973 8.47 74.41 47.60
CA LEU A 973 8.17 73.13 48.22
C LEU A 973 8.45 72.00 47.24
N ALA A 974 9.19 70.97 47.66
CA ALA A 974 9.41 69.78 46.85
C ALA A 974 9.27 68.52 47.69
N GLY A 975 8.83 67.42 47.06
CA GLY A 975 8.61 66.17 47.76
C GLY A 975 8.37 64.99 46.84
N LEU A 976 8.18 63.83 47.45
CA LEU A 976 7.93 62.56 46.77
C LEU A 976 6.53 62.04 47.11
N PHE A 977 5.99 61.20 46.24
CA PHE A 977 4.76 60.45 46.50
C PHE A 977 4.81 59.05 45.91
N VAL A 978 4.01 58.17 46.50
CA VAL A 978 3.70 56.84 45.99
C VAL A 978 2.18 56.69 45.89
N GLY A 979 1.71 55.84 44.99
CA GLY A 979 0.30 55.53 44.87
C GLY A 979 0.08 54.11 44.36
N ALA A 980 -1.08 53.56 44.67
CA ALA A 980 -1.52 52.30 44.10
C ALA A 980 -3.03 52.33 43.88
N GLY A 981 -3.52 51.56 42.91
CA GLY A 981 -4.94 51.39 42.70
C GLY A 981 -5.26 50.36 41.64
N HIS A 982 -6.55 50.20 41.39
CA HIS A 982 -7.12 49.22 40.47
C HIS A 982 -8.10 49.91 39.53
N ILE A 983 -8.09 49.49 38.27
CA ILE A 983 -9.01 49.94 37.24
C ILE A 983 -9.58 48.76 36.47
N GLU A 984 -10.89 48.78 36.27
CA GLU A 984 -11.65 47.78 35.51
C GLU A 984 -12.59 48.47 34.51
N GLY A 985 -12.89 47.77 33.42
CA GLY A 985 -13.76 48.26 32.36
C GLY A 985 -14.56 47.14 31.71
N ASP A 986 -15.89 47.31 31.64
CA ASP A 986 -16.76 46.47 30.84
C ASP A 986 -16.78 46.99 29.40
N VAL A 987 -16.21 46.23 28.46
CA VAL A 987 -15.97 46.68 27.09
C VAL A 987 -17.08 46.19 26.15
N ASN A 988 -17.56 47.07 25.28
CA ASN A 988 -18.54 46.76 24.24
C ASN A 988 -17.87 46.27 22.96
N ALA A 989 -18.54 45.37 22.23
CA ALA A 989 -18.11 44.95 20.90
C ALA A 989 -18.32 46.06 19.88
N VAL A 990 -17.54 46.02 18.80
CA VAL A 990 -17.59 47.02 17.71
C VAL A 990 -19.02 47.20 17.21
N TYR A 991 -19.74 46.10 16.95
CA TYR A 991 -21.10 46.10 16.40
C TYR A 991 -22.23 46.05 17.44
N GLY A 992 -21.95 46.49 18.66
CA GLY A 992 -22.92 46.46 19.76
C GLY A 992 -22.93 45.16 20.56
N GLY A 993 -23.49 45.24 21.77
CA GLY A 993 -23.37 44.17 22.78
C GLY A 993 -22.06 44.24 23.56
N ARG A 994 -21.91 43.36 24.56
CA ARG A 994 -20.72 43.28 25.41
C ARG A 994 -19.64 42.44 24.69
N ALA A 995 -18.39 42.88 24.71
CA ALA A 995 -17.24 42.14 24.17
C ALA A 995 -16.47 41.39 25.25
N GLY A 996 -16.35 41.97 26.44
CA GLY A 996 -15.54 41.40 27.51
C GLY A 996 -15.27 42.38 28.65
N GLN A 997 -14.25 42.08 29.44
CA GLN A 997 -13.77 42.92 30.54
C GLN A 997 -12.26 43.13 30.41
N ALA A 998 -11.80 44.33 30.72
CA ALA A 998 -10.39 44.68 30.86
C ALA A 998 -10.13 45.16 32.29
N SER A 999 -8.97 44.85 32.86
CA SER A 999 -8.58 45.32 34.20
C SER A 999 -7.06 45.41 34.34
N MET A 1000 -6.57 46.24 35.25
CA MET A 1000 -5.16 46.29 35.65
C MET A 1000 -4.99 46.89 37.05
N ASP A 1001 -3.89 46.51 37.67
CA ASP A 1001 -3.37 47.18 38.87
C ASP A 1001 -2.32 48.20 38.46
N ALA A 1002 -2.26 49.32 39.18
CA ALA A 1002 -1.39 50.42 38.84
C ALA A 1002 -0.63 50.91 40.07
N TYR A 1003 0.70 50.90 40.01
CA TYR A 1003 1.60 51.33 41.07
C TYR A 1003 2.42 52.53 40.60
N ALA A 1004 2.25 53.68 41.25
CA ALA A 1004 2.87 54.94 40.87
C ALA A 1004 3.91 55.40 41.89
N MET A 1005 4.98 56.02 41.38
CA MET A 1005 5.92 56.81 42.15
C MET A 1005 6.16 58.14 41.44
N GLY A 1006 6.30 59.22 42.19
CA GLY A 1006 6.51 60.52 41.58
C GLY A 1006 7.12 61.55 42.51
N ALA A 1007 7.47 62.67 41.91
CA ALA A 1007 8.03 63.84 42.57
C ALA A 1007 7.26 65.09 42.15
N TYR A 1008 7.21 66.08 43.01
CA TYR A 1008 6.65 67.38 42.68
C TYR A 1008 7.54 68.50 43.21
N TRP A 1009 7.44 69.65 42.56
CA TRP A 1009 7.94 70.93 43.02
C TRP A 1009 6.87 72.00 42.80
N THR A 1010 6.60 72.79 43.83
CA THR A 1010 5.68 73.91 43.79
C THR A 1010 6.40 75.18 44.20
N HIS A 1011 6.33 76.21 43.36
CA HIS A 1011 6.66 77.57 43.73
C HIS A 1011 5.38 78.38 43.96
N ARG A 1012 5.29 79.08 45.09
CA ARG A 1012 4.24 80.06 45.38
C ARG A 1012 4.85 81.45 45.51
N GLY A 1013 4.32 82.43 44.78
CA GLY A 1013 4.71 83.83 44.90
C GLY A 1013 4.00 84.55 46.05
N ALA A 1014 4.50 85.75 46.39
CA ALA A 1014 3.95 86.58 47.47
C ALA A 1014 2.46 86.96 47.30
N GLY A 1015 1.98 87.04 46.05
CA GLY A 1015 0.58 87.28 45.71
C GLY A 1015 -0.32 86.04 45.72
N GLY A 1016 0.21 84.88 46.17
CA GLY A 1016 -0.53 83.62 46.23
C GLY A 1016 -0.58 82.83 44.92
N TRP A 1017 -0.09 83.39 43.80
CA TRP A 1017 0.04 82.65 42.55
C TRP A 1017 1.01 81.47 42.70
N TYR A 1018 0.81 80.42 41.90
CA TYR A 1018 1.66 79.25 41.96
C TYR A 1018 2.05 78.72 40.58
N VAL A 1019 3.19 78.03 40.55
CA VAL A 1019 3.59 77.10 39.50
C VAL A 1019 3.89 75.77 40.18
N ASP A 1020 3.29 74.70 39.68
CA ASP A 1020 3.46 73.35 40.18
C ASP A 1020 3.91 72.43 39.06
N ALA A 1021 5.05 71.77 39.25
CA ALA A 1021 5.58 70.76 38.36
C ALA A 1021 5.50 69.40 39.05
N ALA A 1022 4.99 68.39 38.36
CA ALA A 1022 4.94 67.02 38.85
C ALA A 1022 5.42 66.04 37.79
N ILE A 1023 6.17 65.02 38.20
CA ILE A 1023 6.56 63.88 37.36
C ILE A 1023 6.14 62.59 38.05
N GLN A 1024 5.59 61.65 37.29
CA GLN A 1024 5.06 60.39 37.77
C GLN A 1024 5.46 59.25 36.84
N GLY A 1025 6.08 58.21 37.39
CA GLY A 1025 6.19 56.90 36.75
C GLY A 1025 5.09 55.98 37.31
N THR A 1026 4.36 55.30 36.44
CA THR A 1026 3.34 54.31 36.82
C THR A 1026 3.66 52.97 36.17
N PHE A 1027 3.68 51.90 36.95
CA PHE A 1027 3.75 50.52 36.48
C PHE A 1027 2.33 49.94 36.46
N TYR A 1028 1.90 49.43 35.31
CA TYR A 1028 0.63 48.76 35.12
C TYR A 1028 0.90 47.25 35.09
N ASP A 1029 0.51 46.57 36.17
CA ASP A 1029 0.67 45.13 36.36
C ASP A 1029 -0.71 44.44 36.32
N GLN A 1030 -0.73 43.12 36.14
CA GLN A 1030 -1.95 42.32 35.99
C GLN A 1030 -2.91 42.88 34.94
N ALA A 1031 -2.36 43.47 33.85
CA ALA A 1031 -3.18 44.00 32.78
C ALA A 1031 -3.78 42.84 31.99
N HIS A 1032 -5.05 42.57 32.26
CA HIS A 1032 -5.80 41.43 31.76
C HIS A 1032 -6.97 41.91 30.91
N ALA A 1033 -7.06 41.41 29.69
CA ALA A 1033 -8.24 41.49 28.85
C ALA A 1033 -8.86 40.09 28.73
N THR A 1034 -10.17 39.98 28.88
CA THR A 1034 -10.89 38.71 28.74
C THR A 1034 -12.19 38.93 27.96
N SER A 1035 -12.31 38.27 26.82
CA SER A 1035 -13.51 38.33 25.99
C SER A 1035 -14.62 37.46 26.55
N LEU A 1036 -15.87 37.74 26.17
CA LEU A 1036 -17.03 36.90 26.51
C LEU A 1036 -16.93 35.49 25.93
N LEU A 1037 -16.07 35.28 24.94
CA LEU A 1037 -15.82 33.97 24.34
C LEU A 1037 -14.75 33.18 25.10
N GLY A 1038 -14.23 33.72 26.21
CA GLY A 1038 -13.23 33.07 27.07
C GLY A 1038 -11.79 33.22 26.58
N GLU A 1039 -11.56 33.97 25.50
CA GLU A 1039 -10.21 34.33 25.06
C GLU A 1039 -9.65 35.42 25.97
N PHE A 1040 -8.37 35.35 26.28
CA PHE A 1040 -7.73 36.29 27.19
C PHE A 1040 -6.34 36.69 26.71
N LEU A 1041 -5.97 37.93 27.03
CA LEU A 1041 -4.64 38.47 26.82
C LEU A 1041 -4.12 39.02 28.14
N LYS A 1042 -2.87 38.68 28.46
CA LYS A 1042 -2.15 39.22 29.62
C LYS A 1042 -0.97 40.03 29.13
N THR A 1043 -0.85 41.24 29.66
CA THR A 1043 0.28 42.12 29.39
C THR A 1043 0.65 42.89 30.66
N GLN A 1044 1.68 43.72 30.56
CA GLN A 1044 2.13 44.67 31.56
C GLN A 1044 2.61 45.92 30.83
N GLY A 1045 2.55 47.06 31.49
CA GLY A 1045 2.96 48.32 30.89
C GLY A 1045 3.58 49.27 31.88
N TRP A 1046 4.13 50.36 31.35
CA TRP A 1046 4.60 51.48 32.15
C TRP A 1046 4.16 52.80 31.52
N GLY A 1047 3.99 53.81 32.36
CA GLY A 1047 3.68 55.16 31.96
C GLY A 1047 4.61 56.17 32.61
N LEU A 1048 4.99 57.20 31.87
CA LEU A 1048 5.68 58.38 32.38
C LEU A 1048 4.82 59.60 32.09
N LEU A 1049 4.48 60.36 33.13
CA LEU A 1049 3.66 61.55 33.03
C LEU A 1049 4.43 62.73 33.63
N ALA A 1050 4.48 63.84 32.91
CA ALA A 1050 4.96 65.13 33.38
C ALA A 1050 3.83 66.16 33.32
N SER A 1051 3.66 66.96 34.38
CA SER A 1051 2.63 67.97 34.50
C SER A 1051 3.24 69.31 34.90
N LEU A 1052 2.76 70.39 34.29
CA LEU A 1052 3.02 71.76 34.69
C LEU A 1052 1.69 72.49 34.84
N GLU A 1053 1.40 72.94 36.05
CA GLU A 1053 0.19 73.66 36.42
C GLU A 1053 0.53 75.06 36.92
N GLY A 1054 -0.31 76.05 36.63
CA GLY A 1054 -0.23 77.37 37.23
C GLY A 1054 -1.60 77.92 37.56
N GLY A 1055 -1.68 78.69 38.64
CA GLY A 1055 -2.89 79.36 39.07
C GLY A 1055 -2.59 80.73 39.65
N TYR A 1056 -3.56 81.65 39.51
CA TYR A 1056 -3.42 83.03 39.98
C TYR A 1056 -4.66 83.44 40.79
N PRO A 1057 -4.58 83.49 42.13
CA PRO A 1057 -5.74 83.84 42.95
C PRO A 1057 -6.05 85.34 42.87
N ILE A 1058 -7.32 85.66 42.64
CA ILE A 1058 -7.87 87.02 42.58
C ILE A 1058 -8.93 87.14 43.67
N ALA A 1059 -8.67 87.99 44.67
CA ALA A 1059 -9.62 88.24 45.75
C ALA A 1059 -10.86 88.98 45.22
N LEU A 1060 -12.05 88.49 45.57
CA LEU A 1060 -13.35 89.08 45.26
C LEU A 1060 -13.99 89.57 46.57
N GLY A 1061 -13.48 90.66 47.11
CA GLY A 1061 -13.85 91.15 48.45
C GLY A 1061 -13.12 90.40 49.57
N THR A 1062 -13.75 90.27 50.75
CA THR A 1062 -13.10 89.73 51.96
C THR A 1062 -13.24 88.23 52.17
N ALA A 1063 -14.16 87.57 51.44
CA ALA A 1063 -14.50 86.16 51.69
C ALA A 1063 -14.38 85.23 50.48
N TRP A 1064 -14.35 85.78 49.26
CA TRP A 1064 -14.32 85.02 48.01
C TRP A 1064 -12.99 85.19 47.28
N THR A 1065 -12.54 84.15 46.61
CA THR A 1065 -11.36 84.17 45.74
C THR A 1065 -11.67 83.37 44.48
N ILE A 1066 -11.44 83.96 43.31
CA ILE A 1066 -11.45 83.25 42.04
C ILE A 1066 -10.02 83.02 41.58
N GLU A 1067 -9.69 81.79 41.20
CA GLU A 1067 -8.37 81.41 40.76
C GLU A 1067 -8.48 80.79 39.36
N PRO A 1068 -8.20 81.55 38.29
CA PRO A 1068 -7.95 80.99 36.98
C PRO A 1068 -6.75 80.04 37.03
N GLN A 1069 -6.86 78.90 36.38
CA GLN A 1069 -5.91 77.81 36.39
C GLN A 1069 -5.66 77.30 34.98
N ALA A 1070 -4.41 76.95 34.69
CA ALA A 1070 -4.03 76.25 33.48
C ALA A 1070 -3.08 75.09 33.81
N GLN A 1071 -3.21 73.99 33.09
CA GLN A 1071 -2.34 72.82 33.25
C GLN A 1071 -2.01 72.23 31.89
N VAL A 1072 -0.74 71.88 31.69
CA VAL A 1072 -0.29 71.06 30.57
C VAL A 1072 0.28 69.77 31.13
N ILE A 1073 -0.09 68.65 30.52
CA ILE A 1073 0.36 67.32 30.89
C ILE A 1073 0.91 66.65 29.64
N TYR A 1074 2.06 66.00 29.72
CA TYR A 1074 2.52 65.07 28.70
C TYR A 1074 2.62 63.68 29.31
N GLN A 1075 1.96 62.71 28.70
CA GLN A 1075 1.94 61.32 29.15
C GLN A 1075 2.46 60.42 28.05
N ARG A 1076 3.46 59.61 28.37
CA ARG A 1076 3.96 58.53 27.52
C ARG A 1076 3.56 57.19 28.10
N LEU A 1077 2.99 56.31 27.29
CA LEU A 1077 2.57 54.96 27.67
C LEU A 1077 3.24 53.92 26.78
N SER A 1078 3.62 52.79 27.37
CA SER A 1078 4.19 51.64 26.68
C SER A 1078 3.69 50.37 27.34
N PHE A 1079 3.17 49.44 26.54
CA PHE A 1079 2.76 48.12 26.95
C PHE A 1079 3.64 47.07 26.26
N ALA A 1080 3.83 45.93 26.91
CA ALA A 1080 4.46 44.78 26.27
C ALA A 1080 3.49 44.18 25.25
N ASP A 1081 4.02 43.75 24.11
CA ASP A 1081 3.26 43.01 23.12
C ASP A 1081 2.72 41.70 23.72
N GLY A 1082 1.58 41.25 23.21
CA GLY A 1082 0.91 40.03 23.63
C GLY A 1082 0.39 39.23 22.45
N ALA A 1083 -0.29 38.14 22.74
CA ALA A 1083 -1.03 37.37 21.75
C ALA A 1083 -2.21 36.69 22.42
N ASP A 1084 -3.31 36.54 21.67
CA ASP A 1084 -4.39 35.62 22.00
C ASP A 1084 -4.24 34.33 21.18
N ARG A 1085 -5.24 33.43 21.22
CA ARG A 1085 -5.22 32.17 20.46
C ARG A 1085 -5.12 32.35 18.93
N TYR A 1086 -5.45 33.52 18.41
CA TYR A 1086 -5.82 33.74 17.03
C TYR A 1086 -4.99 34.85 16.36
N GLY A 1087 -4.27 35.66 17.12
CA GLY A 1087 -3.43 36.74 16.61
C GLY A 1087 -2.44 37.31 17.61
N ALA A 1088 -1.40 37.95 17.08
CA ALA A 1088 -0.47 38.76 17.86
C ALA A 1088 -1.01 40.19 18.01
N VAL A 1089 -0.80 40.79 19.17
CA VAL A 1089 -1.21 42.16 19.52
C VAL A 1089 0.04 42.95 19.88
N GLY A 1090 0.42 43.89 19.01
CA GLY A 1090 1.51 44.83 19.24
C GLY A 1090 0.99 46.13 19.81
N TYR A 1091 1.61 46.66 20.88
CA TYR A 1091 1.23 47.94 21.47
C TYR A 1091 2.27 49.00 21.14
N ASP A 1092 1.86 50.05 20.43
CA ASP A 1092 2.78 51.13 20.11
C ASP A 1092 3.03 52.02 21.33
N THR A 1093 4.27 52.50 21.46
CA THR A 1093 4.60 53.50 22.49
C THR A 1093 4.10 54.86 22.04
N ALA A 1094 3.09 55.40 22.73
CA ALA A 1094 2.47 56.66 22.37
C ALA A 1094 2.66 57.75 23.42
N GLY A 1095 2.67 59.00 22.96
CA GLY A 1095 2.73 60.20 23.78
C GLY A 1095 1.52 61.09 23.53
N THR A 1096 0.74 61.37 24.57
CA THR A 1096 -0.43 62.25 24.51
C THR A 1096 -0.17 63.50 25.34
N ALA A 1097 -0.49 64.68 24.80
CA ALA A 1097 -0.46 65.92 25.55
C ALA A 1097 -1.89 66.30 25.97
N TYR A 1098 -2.10 66.72 27.22
CA TYR A 1098 -3.38 67.20 27.70
C TYR A 1098 -3.26 68.66 28.13
N GLY A 1099 -4.23 69.48 27.73
CA GLY A 1099 -4.40 70.85 28.21
C GLY A 1099 -5.64 70.96 29.09
N ARG A 1100 -5.51 71.69 30.20
CA ARG A 1100 -6.63 72.11 31.05
C ARG A 1100 -6.62 73.62 31.15
N ILE A 1101 -7.78 74.24 30.96
CA ILE A 1101 -8.03 75.63 31.35
C ILE A 1101 -9.26 75.62 32.25
N GLY A 1102 -9.19 76.29 33.40
CA GLY A 1102 -10.29 76.32 34.33
C GLY A 1102 -10.26 77.51 35.28
N ALA A 1103 -11.26 77.57 36.14
CA ALA A 1103 -11.29 78.52 37.24
C ALA A 1103 -11.91 77.86 38.47
N ARG A 1104 -11.33 78.16 39.64
CA ARG A 1104 -11.81 77.72 40.94
C ARG A 1104 -12.31 78.90 41.74
N LEU A 1105 -13.54 78.83 42.22
CA LEU A 1105 -14.15 79.81 43.11
C LEU A 1105 -14.19 79.24 44.52
N THR A 1106 -13.47 79.88 45.44
CA THR A 1106 -13.33 79.45 46.83
C THR A 1106 -13.93 80.48 47.79
N ARG A 1107 -14.62 80.01 48.83
CA ARG A 1107 -15.10 80.80 49.97
C ARG A 1107 -14.55 80.23 51.26
N ALA A 1108 -13.85 81.06 52.04
CA ALA A 1108 -13.38 80.70 53.36
C ALA A 1108 -14.38 81.14 54.44
N TRP A 1109 -14.51 80.32 55.49
CA TRP A 1109 -15.34 80.57 56.66
C TRP A 1109 -14.50 80.30 57.92
N MET A 1110 -14.62 81.17 58.92
CA MET A 1110 -14.05 80.95 60.24
C MET A 1110 -15.15 80.39 61.15
N LEU A 1111 -14.87 79.26 61.79
CA LEU A 1111 -15.74 78.65 62.79
C LEU A 1111 -15.53 79.33 64.15
N ASP A 1112 -16.52 79.26 65.03
CA ASP A 1112 -16.48 79.87 66.38
C ASP A 1112 -15.32 79.35 67.26
N ASN A 1113 -14.77 78.18 66.93
CA ASN A 1113 -13.59 77.58 67.57
C ASN A 1113 -12.24 78.05 66.98
N GLY A 1114 -12.25 79.07 66.11
CA GLY A 1114 -11.05 79.65 65.49
C GLY A 1114 -10.51 78.85 64.30
N ARG A 1115 -11.16 77.77 63.87
CA ARG A 1115 -10.72 76.93 62.74
C ARG A 1115 -11.33 77.38 61.42
N ALA A 1116 -10.59 77.23 60.33
CA ALA A 1116 -11.06 77.59 58.99
C ALA A 1116 -11.67 76.38 58.26
N ILE A 1117 -12.78 76.63 57.57
CA ILE A 1117 -13.38 75.74 56.57
C ILE A 1117 -13.50 76.49 55.24
N SER A 1118 -13.09 75.87 54.14
CA SER A 1118 -13.22 76.43 52.80
C SER A 1118 -14.10 75.55 51.92
N THR A 1119 -15.09 76.16 51.29
CA THR A 1119 -15.95 75.52 50.28
C THR A 1119 -15.59 76.07 48.91
N TRP A 1120 -15.52 75.23 47.90
CA TRP A 1120 -15.14 75.66 46.56
C TRP A 1120 -15.92 74.95 45.47
N GLY A 1121 -16.07 75.63 44.34
CA GLY A 1121 -16.56 75.07 43.08
C GLY A 1121 -15.55 75.35 41.97
N ARG A 1122 -15.41 74.45 41.02
CA ARG A 1122 -14.50 74.62 39.87
C ARG A 1122 -15.14 74.17 38.57
N VAL A 1123 -14.73 74.84 37.50
CA VAL A 1123 -15.08 74.48 36.12
C VAL A 1123 -13.79 74.36 35.34
N ASN A 1124 -13.61 73.24 34.65
CA ASN A 1124 -12.45 72.96 33.81
C ASN A 1124 -12.92 72.57 32.40
N LEU A 1125 -12.22 73.07 31.40
CA LEU A 1125 -12.25 72.54 30.04
C LEU A 1125 -10.92 71.83 29.78
N TRP A 1126 -11.02 70.57 29.40
CA TRP A 1126 -9.89 69.71 29.10
C TRP A 1126 -9.87 69.35 27.61
N HIS A 1127 -8.68 69.21 27.06
CA HIS A 1127 -8.48 68.73 25.69
C HIS A 1127 -7.24 67.84 25.61
N ALA A 1128 -7.35 66.72 24.91
CA ALA A 1128 -6.24 65.82 24.59
C ALA A 1128 -5.76 66.08 23.15
N PHE A 1129 -4.46 66.33 23.00
CA PHE A 1129 -3.76 66.60 21.75
C PHE A 1129 -2.95 65.37 21.31
N GLY A 1130 -3.04 65.01 20.02
CA GLY A 1130 -2.37 63.87 19.40
C GLY A 1130 -3.28 62.63 19.27
N ASP A 1131 -2.77 61.61 18.57
CA ASP A 1131 -3.55 60.42 18.14
C ASP A 1131 -3.59 59.29 19.18
N GLY A 1132 -3.16 59.53 20.43
CA GLY A 1132 -3.24 58.53 21.50
C GLY A 1132 -2.42 57.25 21.27
N PRO A 1133 -2.60 56.22 22.12
CA PRO A 1133 -2.00 54.91 21.92
C PRO A 1133 -2.74 54.09 20.85
N THR A 1134 -1.97 53.43 20.00
CA THR A 1134 -2.45 52.48 18.99
C THR A 1134 -2.10 51.05 19.37
N ALA A 1135 -2.93 50.09 18.95
CA ALA A 1135 -2.60 48.67 19.00
C ALA A 1135 -2.74 48.05 17.61
N THR A 1136 -1.79 47.21 17.25
CA THR A 1136 -1.71 46.50 15.97
C THR A 1136 -2.06 45.03 16.17
N PHE A 1137 -3.06 44.54 15.43
CA PHE A 1137 -3.48 43.15 15.44
C PHE A 1137 -3.01 42.47 14.17
N ALA A 1138 -2.25 41.39 14.31
CA ALA A 1138 -1.69 40.64 13.20
C ALA A 1138 -1.96 39.15 13.37
N SER A 1139 -1.66 38.36 12.34
CA SER A 1139 -1.58 36.91 12.48
C SER A 1139 -0.59 36.51 13.58
N LEU A 1140 -0.63 35.26 14.04
CA LEU A 1140 0.36 34.73 15.00
C LEU A 1140 1.81 34.78 14.45
N SER A 1141 1.99 34.88 13.13
CA SER A 1141 3.31 35.07 12.50
C SER A 1141 3.70 36.54 12.32
N GLY A 1142 2.87 37.49 12.76
CA GLY A 1142 3.07 38.94 12.58
C GLY A 1142 2.68 39.46 11.20
N ALA A 1143 2.05 38.64 10.35
CA ALA A 1143 1.60 39.05 9.02
C ALA A 1143 0.24 39.76 9.07
N TYR A 1144 -0.04 40.60 8.06
CA TYR A 1144 -1.29 41.37 7.93
C TYR A 1144 -1.63 42.27 9.14
N PRO A 1145 -0.70 43.14 9.58
CA PRO A 1145 -0.95 44.04 10.71
C PRO A 1145 -2.08 45.02 10.41
N MET A 1146 -3.03 45.14 11.34
CA MET A 1146 -4.13 46.10 11.35
C MET A 1146 -4.05 46.96 12.61
N ALA A 1147 -3.80 48.25 12.45
CA ALA A 1147 -3.70 49.19 13.58
C ALA A 1147 -5.06 49.82 13.90
N PHE A 1148 -5.36 49.94 15.20
CA PHE A 1148 -6.54 50.62 15.73
C PHE A 1148 -6.13 51.63 16.81
N ASP A 1149 -6.80 52.77 16.84
CA ASP A 1149 -6.61 53.84 17.84
C ASP A 1149 -7.40 53.53 19.12
N ALA A 1150 -6.76 53.63 20.28
CA ALA A 1150 -7.38 53.37 21.58
C ALA A 1150 -8.31 54.49 22.07
N GLY A 1151 -8.42 55.61 21.35
CA GLY A 1151 -9.50 56.59 21.55
C GLY A 1151 -9.33 57.50 22.76
N THR A 1152 -8.10 57.95 23.03
CA THR A 1152 -7.81 58.81 24.20
C THR A 1152 -7.91 60.32 23.94
N GLY A 1153 -8.20 60.70 22.69
CA GLY A 1153 -8.36 62.09 22.25
C GLY A 1153 -9.69 62.75 22.66
N GLY A 1154 -9.85 64.03 22.34
CA GLY A 1154 -11.12 64.76 22.46
C GLY A 1154 -11.16 65.83 23.56
N THR A 1155 -12.31 66.50 23.66
CA THR A 1155 -12.55 67.61 24.58
C THR A 1155 -13.60 67.22 25.63
N TRP A 1156 -13.37 67.52 26.90
CA TRP A 1156 -14.39 67.32 27.94
C TRP A 1156 -14.47 68.48 28.92
N ALA A 1157 -15.68 68.76 29.38
CA ALA A 1157 -15.94 69.67 30.49
C ALA A 1157 -15.92 68.89 31.81
N GLN A 1158 -15.38 69.49 32.85
CA GLN A 1158 -15.40 68.96 34.21
C GLN A 1158 -15.94 70.02 35.17
N LEU A 1159 -16.94 69.63 35.97
CA LEU A 1159 -17.54 70.44 37.02
C LEU A 1159 -17.23 69.78 38.36
N GLY A 1160 -16.60 70.52 39.27
CA GLY A 1160 -16.21 70.01 40.57
C GLY A 1160 -16.70 70.88 41.71
N ALA A 1161 -16.95 70.27 42.86
CA ALA A 1161 -17.18 70.97 44.11
C ALA A 1161 -16.50 70.23 45.26
N GLY A 1162 -16.05 70.97 46.27
CA GLY A 1162 -15.38 70.37 47.40
C GLY A 1162 -15.36 71.26 48.64
N VAL A 1163 -14.88 70.64 49.72
CA VAL A 1163 -14.74 71.24 51.04
C VAL A 1163 -13.41 70.83 51.66
N SER A 1164 -12.73 71.77 52.30
CA SER A 1164 -11.50 71.54 53.07
C SER A 1164 -11.64 72.15 54.46
N ALA A 1165 -11.18 71.46 55.51
CA ALA A 1165 -11.33 71.91 56.90
C ALA A 1165 -10.11 71.54 57.76
N ALA A 1166 -9.71 72.45 58.66
CA ALA A 1166 -8.82 72.11 59.78
C ALA A 1166 -9.60 71.33 60.84
N VAL A 1167 -9.17 70.10 61.13
CA VAL A 1167 -9.77 69.26 62.18
C VAL A 1167 -8.91 69.17 63.44
N ALA A 1168 -7.63 69.53 63.34
CA ALA A 1168 -6.72 69.80 64.45
C ALA A 1168 -5.67 70.83 64.02
N ASP A 1169 -4.86 71.34 64.97
CA ASP A 1169 -3.87 72.38 64.70
C ASP A 1169 -2.81 71.94 63.68
N ASN A 1170 -2.60 70.64 63.57
CA ASN A 1170 -1.67 70.04 62.63
C ASN A 1170 -2.32 69.08 61.63
N VAL A 1171 -3.66 68.96 61.59
CA VAL A 1171 -4.40 68.03 60.71
C VAL A 1171 -5.52 68.74 59.92
N SER A 1172 -5.51 68.55 58.61
CA SER A 1172 -6.57 69.01 57.69
C SER A 1172 -7.15 67.86 56.88
N LEU A 1173 -8.45 67.96 56.58
CA LEU A 1173 -9.20 67.03 55.72
C LEU A 1173 -9.76 67.77 54.50
N PHE A 1174 -9.87 67.08 53.37
CA PHE A 1174 -10.64 67.57 52.22
C PHE A 1174 -11.47 66.46 51.59
N ALA A 1175 -12.59 66.86 50.98
CA ALA A 1175 -13.44 66.00 50.18
C ALA A 1175 -13.90 66.76 48.92
N ALA A 1176 -13.92 66.07 47.77
CA ALA A 1176 -14.34 66.63 46.50
C ALA A 1176 -15.11 65.62 45.65
N ALA A 1177 -16.01 66.13 44.81
CA ALA A 1177 -16.68 65.36 43.78
C ALA A 1177 -16.60 66.10 42.44
N ASP A 1178 -16.40 65.36 41.36
CA ASP A 1178 -16.31 65.88 40.00
C ASP A 1178 -17.27 65.13 39.07
N CYS A 1179 -17.87 65.85 38.14
CA CYS A 1179 -18.61 65.29 37.00
C CYS A 1179 -17.91 65.69 35.71
N ASN A 1180 -17.58 64.72 34.87
CA ASN A 1180 -16.98 64.92 33.55
C ASN A 1180 -18.02 64.63 32.46
N VAL A 1181 -18.08 65.49 31.44
CA VAL A 1181 -18.94 65.30 30.26
C VAL A 1181 -18.13 65.58 29.00
N ARG A 1182 -18.04 64.59 28.12
CA ARG A 1182 -17.37 64.71 26.81
C ARG A 1182 -18.18 65.62 25.89
N LEU A 1183 -17.50 66.51 25.15
CA LEU A 1183 -18.12 67.53 24.30
C LEU A 1183 -17.94 67.18 22.82
N GLY A 1184 -19.03 67.17 22.03
CA GLY A 1184 -19.00 66.87 20.60
C GLY A 1184 -20.01 65.79 20.20
N SER A 1185 -19.76 65.07 19.10
CA SER A 1185 -20.55 63.89 18.66
C SER A 1185 -20.34 62.65 19.54
N GLU A 1186 -19.47 62.77 20.53
CA GLU A 1186 -19.03 61.70 21.42
C GLU A 1186 -19.96 61.59 22.64
N THR A 1187 -20.19 60.35 23.09
CA THR A 1187 -20.98 60.10 24.30
C THR A 1187 -20.02 59.67 25.41
N GLY A 1188 -19.92 60.45 26.48
CA GLY A 1188 -19.03 60.10 27.59
C GLY A 1188 -19.37 60.89 28.83
N ARG A 1189 -19.56 60.20 29.96
CA ARG A 1189 -19.91 60.81 31.25
C ARG A 1189 -19.29 60.01 32.38
N SER A 1190 -18.63 60.69 33.30
CA SER A 1190 -18.12 60.04 34.51
C SER A 1190 -18.31 60.90 35.75
N VAL A 1191 -18.41 60.24 36.90
CA VAL A 1191 -18.48 60.88 38.21
C VAL A 1191 -17.33 60.34 39.05
N GLY A 1192 -16.55 61.25 39.62
CA GLY A 1192 -15.41 60.94 40.47
C GLY A 1192 -15.53 61.58 41.84
N GLY A 1193 -14.84 60.99 42.82
CA GLY A 1193 -14.77 61.47 44.18
C GLY A 1193 -13.35 61.38 44.73
N ARG A 1194 -13.00 62.28 45.63
CA ARG A 1194 -11.69 62.30 46.32
C ARG A 1194 -11.87 62.64 47.79
N LEU A 1195 -11.09 61.99 48.62
CA LEU A 1195 -10.98 62.26 50.05
C LEU A 1195 -9.49 62.30 50.39
N GLY A 1196 -9.03 63.27 51.15
CA GLY A 1196 -7.66 63.25 51.62
C GLY A 1196 -7.44 64.00 52.92
N PHE A 1197 -6.24 63.82 53.45
CA PHE A 1197 -5.82 64.45 54.69
C PHE A 1197 -4.34 64.84 54.64
N ARG A 1198 -3.94 65.68 55.57
CA ARG A 1198 -2.55 66.08 55.78
C ARG A 1198 -2.23 66.22 57.25
N VAL A 1199 -0.98 65.94 57.59
CA VAL A 1199 -0.41 66.12 58.91
C VAL A 1199 0.89 66.94 58.79
N THR A 1200 1.11 67.86 59.73
CA THR A 1200 2.34 68.68 59.82
C THR A 1200 3.03 68.50 61.17
N TRP A 1201 4.36 68.66 61.24
CA TRP A 1201 5.13 68.58 62.48
C TRP A 1201 6.40 69.43 62.48
#